data_AF-P00533-F1
#
_entry.id   AF-P00533-F1
#
_cell.length_a   1.000
_cell.length_b   1.000
_cell.length_c   1.000
_cell.angle_alpha   90.00
_cell.angle_beta   90.00
_cell.angle_gamma   90.00
#
_symmetry.space_group_name_H-M   'P 1'
#
loop_
_entity.id
_entity.type
_entity.pdbx_description
1 polymer ?
#
loop_
_entity_poly.entity_id
_entity_poly.type
_entity_poly.pdbx_seq_one_letter_code
_entity_poly.pdbx_strand_id
1 'polypeptide(L)'
;MRPSGTAGAALLALLAALCPASRALEEKKVCQGTSNKLTQLGTFEDHFLSLQRMFNNCEVVLGNLEITYVQRNYDLSFLKTIQEVAGYVLIALNTVERIPLENLQIIRGNMYYENSYALAVLSNYDANKTGLKELPMRNLQEILHGAVRFSNNPALCNVESIQWRDIVSSDFLSNMSMDFQNHLGSCQKCDPSCPNGSCWGAGEENCQKLTKIICAQQCSGRCRGKSPSDCCHNQCAAGCTGPRESDCLVCRKFRDEATCKDTCPPLMLYNPTTYQMDVNPEGKYSFGATCVKKCPRNYVVTDHGSCVRACGADSYEMEEDGVRKCKKCEGPCRKVCNGIGIGEFKDSLSINATNIKHFKNCTSISGDLHILPVAFRGDSFTHTPPLDPQELDILKTVKEITGFLLIQAWPENRTDLHAFENLEIIRGRTKQHGQFSLAVVSLNITSLGLRSLKEISDGDVIISGNKNLCYANTINWKKLFGTSGQKTKIISNRGENSCKATGQVCHALCSPEGCWGPEPRDCVSCRNVSRGRECVDKCNLLEGEPREFVENSECIQCHPECLPQAMNITCTGRGPDNCIQCAHYIDGPHCVKTCPAGVMGENNTLVWKYADAGHVCHLCHPNCTYGCTGPGLEGCPTNGPKIPSIATGMVGALLLLLVVALGIGLFMRRRHIVRKRTLRRLLQERELVEPLTPSGEAPNQALLRILKETEFKKIKVLGSGAFGTVYKGLWIPEGEKVKIPVAIKELREATSPKANKEILDEAYVMASVDNPHVCRLLGICLTSTVQLITQLMPFGCLLDYVREHKDNIGSQYLLNWCVQIAKGMNYLEDRRLVHRDLAARNVLVKTPQHVKITDFGLAKLLGAEEKEYHAEGGKVPIKWMALESILHRIYTHQSDVWSYGVTVWELMTFGSKPYDGIPASEISSILEKGERLPQPPICTIDVYMIMVKCWMIDADSRPKFRELIIEFSKMARDPQRYLVIQGDERMHLPSPTDSNFYRALMDEEDMDDVVDADEYLIPQQGFFSSPSTSRTPLLSSLSATSNNSTVACIDRNGLQSCPIKEDSFLQRYSSDPTGALTEDSIDDTFLPVPEYINQSVPKRPAGSVQNPVYHNQPLNPAPSRDPHYQDPHSTAVGNPEYLNTVQPTCVNSTFDSPAHWAQKGSHQISLDNPDYQQDFFPKEAKPNGIFKGSTAENAEYLRVAPQSSEFIGA
;
A
#
# COMPACT_ATOMS: atom_id res chain seq x y z
N MET A 1 27.79 33.26 67.89
CA MET A 1 27.83 31.82 67.55
C MET A 1 26.83 31.56 66.41
N ARG A 2 27.20 30.79 65.39
CA ARG A 2 26.35 30.39 64.25
C ARG A 2 26.82 29.02 63.73
N PRO A 3 25.99 27.97 63.64
CA PRO A 3 26.33 26.74 62.94
C PRO A 3 26.02 26.84 61.44
N SER A 4 26.97 26.46 60.59
CA SER A 4 26.83 26.38 59.13
C SER A 4 26.06 25.13 58.70
N GLY A 5 25.08 25.25 57.79
CA GLY A 5 24.20 24.12 57.43
C GLY A 5 23.56 24.15 56.03
N THR A 6 24.15 24.86 55.05
CA THR A 6 23.52 25.08 53.73
C THR A 6 24.26 24.48 52.53
N ALA A 7 25.47 23.94 52.70
CA ALA A 7 26.29 23.45 51.58
C ALA A 7 25.86 22.07 51.01
N GLY A 8 25.28 21.19 51.84
CA GLY A 8 25.04 19.78 51.46
C GLY A 8 23.95 19.57 50.41
N ALA A 9 22.86 20.36 50.46
CA ALA A 9 21.71 20.18 49.57
C ALA A 9 22.03 20.54 48.11
N ALA A 10 22.82 21.60 47.88
CA ALA A 10 23.23 22.02 46.54
C ALA A 10 24.11 20.97 45.84
N LEU A 11 25.00 20.30 46.58
CA LEU A 11 25.89 19.28 46.02
C LEU A 11 25.14 18.03 45.57
N LEU A 12 24.10 17.62 46.32
CA LEU A 12 23.23 16.50 45.94
C LEU A 12 22.36 16.82 44.71
N ALA A 13 21.89 18.07 44.57
CA ALA A 13 21.17 18.49 43.37
C ALA A 13 22.08 18.50 42.12
N LEU A 14 23.33 18.94 42.26
CA LEU A 14 24.33 18.89 41.18
C LEU A 14 24.71 17.46 40.78
N LEU A 15 24.87 16.55 41.75
CA LEU A 15 25.13 15.14 41.47
C LEU A 15 23.93 14.45 40.80
N ALA A 16 22.70 14.80 41.18
CA ALA A 16 21.50 14.31 40.51
C ALA A 16 21.38 14.79 39.05
N ALA A 17 21.87 16.00 38.74
CA ALA A 17 21.94 16.54 37.38
C ALA A 17 23.10 15.94 36.53
N LEU A 18 24.10 15.32 37.16
CA LEU A 18 25.25 14.70 36.49
C LEU A 18 25.10 13.18 36.26
N CYS A 19 24.09 12.54 36.86
CA CYS A 19 23.70 11.18 36.48
C CYS A 19 23.07 11.20 35.07
N PRO A 20 23.62 10.49 34.07
CA PRO A 20 23.00 10.41 32.76
C PRO A 20 21.65 9.69 32.87
N ALA A 21 20.56 10.44 32.65
CA ALA A 21 19.20 9.92 32.75
C ALA A 21 19.06 8.62 31.94
N SER A 22 18.67 7.53 32.60
CA SER A 22 18.76 6.16 32.06
C SER A 22 18.09 6.08 30.69
N ARG A 23 18.91 6.03 29.62
CA ARG A 23 18.45 6.21 28.24
C ARG A 23 17.26 5.30 27.96
N ALA A 24 16.09 5.91 27.71
CA ALA A 24 14.99 5.17 27.10
C ALA A 24 15.51 4.77 25.71
N LEU A 25 15.70 3.48 25.46
CA LEU A 25 16.42 3.01 24.29
C LEU A 25 15.72 3.54 23.02
N GLU A 26 16.44 4.35 22.24
CA GLU A 26 15.85 5.03 21.09
C GLU A 26 15.65 4.02 19.96
N GLU A 27 14.42 3.92 19.51
CA GLU A 27 14.02 3.12 18.35
C GLU A 27 14.38 3.91 17.09
N LYS A 28 15.51 3.56 16.47
CA LYS A 28 16.05 4.24 15.27
C LYS A 28 14.97 4.42 14.19
N LYS A 29 14.91 5.60 13.57
CA LYS A 29 14.00 5.89 12.45
C LYS A 29 14.37 5.05 11.22
N VAL A 30 13.41 4.29 10.70
CA VAL A 30 13.55 3.50 9.48
C VAL A 30 13.01 4.24 8.25
N CYS A 31 13.59 4.01 7.08
CA CYS A 31 13.03 4.44 5.79
C CYS A 31 13.12 3.33 4.72
N GLN A 32 12.33 3.47 3.66
CA GLN A 32 12.13 2.44 2.64
C GLN A 32 13.40 2.14 1.83
N GLY A 33 14.15 3.17 1.46
CA GLY A 33 15.22 3.09 0.45
C GLY A 33 14.67 3.00 -0.98
N THR A 34 15.55 2.99 -1.98
CA THR A 34 15.17 3.03 -3.40
C THR A 34 15.73 1.82 -4.17
N SER A 35 15.35 1.67 -5.45
CA SER A 35 15.88 0.64 -6.38
C SER A 35 15.91 1.13 -7.85
N ASN A 36 16.09 2.43 -8.03
CA ASN A 36 16.07 3.13 -9.32
C ASN A 36 17.40 3.01 -10.09
N LYS A 37 18.48 2.60 -9.43
CA LYS A 37 19.84 2.44 -10.00
C LYS A 37 20.35 3.74 -10.62
N LEU A 38 20.27 3.87 -11.95
CA LEU A 38 20.70 5.06 -12.71
C LEU A 38 19.52 5.74 -13.42
N THR A 39 18.28 5.47 -13.03
CA THR A 39 17.10 6.15 -13.58
C THR A 39 16.91 7.50 -12.87
N GLN A 40 16.93 8.59 -13.64
CA GLN A 40 16.57 9.93 -13.17
C GLN A 40 15.03 10.05 -13.03
N LEU A 41 14.56 10.64 -11.93
CA LEU A 41 13.15 10.90 -11.67
C LEU A 41 12.80 12.37 -11.92
N GLY A 42 12.20 12.68 -13.06
CA GLY A 42 11.81 14.06 -13.42
C GLY A 42 13.03 14.97 -13.67
N THR A 43 12.92 16.24 -13.28
CA THR A 43 14.06 17.18 -13.32
C THR A 43 15.07 16.88 -12.20
N PHE A 44 16.24 17.53 -12.23
CA PHE A 44 17.20 17.42 -11.12
C PHE A 44 16.62 17.92 -9.78
N GLU A 45 15.68 18.85 -9.80
CA GLU A 45 15.00 19.36 -8.60
C GLU A 45 13.98 18.35 -8.08
N ASP A 46 13.15 17.76 -8.96
CA ASP A 46 12.20 16.69 -8.59
C ASP A 46 12.93 15.47 -7.99
N HIS A 47 14.05 15.08 -8.60
CA HIS A 47 14.88 13.97 -8.16
C HIS A 47 15.50 14.26 -6.77
N PHE A 48 16.02 15.47 -6.57
CA PHE A 48 16.53 15.89 -5.26
C PHE A 48 15.43 15.98 -4.19
N LEU A 49 14.26 16.53 -4.51
CA LEU A 49 13.13 16.62 -3.57
C LEU A 49 12.60 15.22 -3.21
N SER A 50 12.63 14.28 -4.15
CA SER A 50 12.30 12.87 -3.90
C SER A 50 13.34 12.19 -2.98
N LEU A 51 14.64 12.40 -3.25
CA LEU A 51 15.75 11.95 -2.39
C LEU A 51 15.62 12.51 -0.97
N GLN A 52 15.33 13.81 -0.85
CA GLN A 52 15.15 14.48 0.43
C GLN A 52 13.95 13.91 1.19
N ARG A 53 12.78 13.75 0.54
CA ARG A 53 11.59 13.14 1.17
C ARG A 53 11.85 11.72 1.68
N MET A 54 12.53 10.89 0.90
CA MET A 54 12.81 9.49 1.26
C MET A 54 13.78 9.34 2.45
N PHE A 55 14.80 10.21 2.56
CA PHE A 55 15.89 10.05 3.52
C PHE A 55 15.91 11.07 4.67
N ASN A 56 15.02 12.07 4.69
CA ASN A 56 14.94 13.07 5.75
C ASN A 56 14.67 12.44 7.14
N ASN A 57 15.60 12.63 8.08
CA ASN A 57 15.62 12.00 9.41
C ASN A 57 15.72 10.45 9.40
N CYS A 58 16.08 9.81 8.30
CA CYS A 58 16.27 8.36 8.28
C CYS A 58 17.57 7.96 8.98
N GLU A 59 17.52 6.96 9.86
CA GLU A 59 18.69 6.38 10.54
C GLU A 59 19.02 4.98 10.02
N VAL A 60 18.02 4.23 9.56
CA VAL A 60 18.15 2.86 9.03
C VAL A 60 17.42 2.73 7.70
N VAL A 61 18.16 2.55 6.61
CA VAL A 61 17.60 2.29 5.27
C VAL A 61 17.34 0.79 5.13
N LEU A 62 16.07 0.41 4.97
CA LEU A 62 15.64 -0.98 4.84
C LEU A 62 15.91 -1.57 3.45
N GLY A 63 16.00 -0.73 2.42
CA GLY A 63 16.42 -1.08 1.06
C GLY A 63 17.82 -0.55 0.75
N ASN A 64 17.99 0.00 -0.46
CA ASN A 64 19.24 0.59 -0.92
C ASN A 64 19.24 2.11 -0.69
N LEU A 65 20.44 2.69 -0.54
CA LEU A 65 20.67 4.13 -0.52
C LEU A 65 21.26 4.54 -1.87
N GLU A 66 20.47 5.18 -2.73
CA GLU A 66 20.89 5.63 -4.05
C GLU A 66 20.90 7.16 -4.09
N ILE A 67 22.09 7.74 -4.21
CA ILE A 67 22.31 9.19 -4.32
C ILE A 67 22.81 9.43 -5.73
N THR A 68 21.93 9.92 -6.60
CA THR A 68 22.24 10.11 -8.02
C THR A 68 21.80 11.48 -8.52
N TYR A 69 22.46 11.96 -9.57
CA TYR A 69 22.12 13.20 -10.30
C TYR A 69 22.07 14.50 -9.45
N VAL A 70 22.53 14.49 -8.20
CA VAL A 70 22.49 15.67 -7.32
C VAL A 70 23.50 16.70 -7.80
N GLN A 71 23.01 17.91 -8.09
CA GLN A 71 23.83 18.97 -8.68
C GLN A 71 24.63 19.77 -7.64
N ARG A 72 25.60 20.55 -8.11
CA ARG A 72 26.30 21.57 -7.30
C ARG A 72 25.31 22.42 -6.49
N ASN A 73 25.72 22.84 -5.30
CA ASN A 73 25.01 23.73 -4.37
C ASN A 73 23.72 23.17 -3.71
N TYR A 74 23.29 21.94 -4.01
CA TYR A 74 22.20 21.28 -3.29
C TYR A 74 22.64 20.81 -1.89
N ASP A 75 21.79 21.02 -0.87
CA ASP A 75 22.11 20.63 0.51
C ASP A 75 21.71 19.18 0.80
N LEU A 76 22.71 18.33 1.06
CA LEU A 76 22.55 16.94 1.48
C LEU A 76 22.71 16.73 2.99
N SER A 77 22.61 17.78 3.81
CA SER A 77 22.77 17.72 5.28
C SER A 77 21.88 16.66 5.96
N PHE A 78 20.69 16.39 5.42
CA PHE A 78 19.76 15.38 5.92
C PHE A 78 20.35 13.95 5.92
N LEU A 79 21.29 13.64 5.02
CA LEU A 79 21.97 12.34 4.98
C LEU A 79 22.82 12.05 6.24
N LYS A 80 23.13 13.08 7.05
CA LYS A 80 23.88 12.91 8.31
C LYS A 80 23.16 12.05 9.35
N THR A 81 21.86 11.80 9.23
CA THR A 81 21.15 10.93 10.20
C THR A 81 21.36 9.44 9.95
N ILE A 82 21.71 9.04 8.72
CA ILE A 82 21.81 7.63 8.31
C ILE A 82 22.97 6.95 9.04
N GLN A 83 22.68 5.79 9.63
CA GLN A 83 23.62 4.95 10.39
C GLN A 83 23.74 3.54 9.82
N GLU A 84 22.66 2.97 9.26
CA GLU A 84 22.67 1.61 8.71
C GLU A 84 21.98 1.57 7.33
N VAL A 85 22.53 0.81 6.40
CA VAL A 85 21.89 0.49 5.11
C VAL A 85 21.85 -1.03 4.95
N ALA A 86 20.66 -1.59 4.69
CA ALA A 86 20.49 -3.03 4.57
C ALA A 86 20.89 -3.56 3.17
N GLY A 87 20.49 -2.86 2.11
CA GLY A 87 20.89 -3.15 0.73
C GLY A 87 22.29 -2.64 0.38
N TYR A 88 22.45 -2.10 -0.83
CA TYR A 88 23.66 -1.42 -1.28
C TYR A 88 23.61 0.12 -1.10
N VAL A 89 24.77 0.76 -1.17
CA VAL A 89 24.95 2.20 -1.31
C VAL A 89 25.48 2.51 -2.71
N LEU A 90 24.75 3.31 -3.48
CA LEU A 90 25.12 3.78 -4.81
C LEU A 90 25.25 5.30 -4.80
N ILE A 91 26.39 5.83 -5.23
CA ILE A 91 26.67 7.26 -5.33
C ILE A 91 27.17 7.52 -6.74
N ALA A 92 26.31 7.97 -7.66
CA ALA A 92 26.68 8.06 -9.07
C ALA A 92 26.14 9.30 -9.79
N LEU A 93 26.93 9.84 -10.72
CA LEU A 93 26.55 10.97 -11.59
C LEU A 93 26.18 12.26 -10.84
N ASN A 94 26.69 12.45 -9.62
CA ASN A 94 26.51 13.67 -8.83
C ASN A 94 27.59 14.71 -9.14
N THR A 95 27.24 16.00 -9.10
CA THR A 95 28.19 17.13 -9.25
C THR A 95 28.37 17.94 -7.96
N VAL A 96 27.64 17.62 -6.89
CA VAL A 96 27.79 18.19 -5.54
C VAL A 96 29.18 17.90 -4.93
N GLU A 97 29.78 18.89 -4.25
CA GLU A 97 31.16 18.78 -3.73
C GLU A 97 31.29 17.83 -2.51
N ARG A 98 30.27 17.75 -1.65
CA ARG A 98 30.29 16.98 -0.40
C ARG A 98 29.01 16.15 -0.21
N ILE A 99 29.16 14.86 0.11
CA ILE A 99 28.04 13.95 0.45
C ILE A 99 28.23 13.49 1.91
N PRO A 100 27.49 14.07 2.88
CA PRO A 100 27.86 13.98 4.29
C PRO A 100 27.28 12.74 5.00
N LEU A 101 27.65 11.54 4.55
CA LEU A 101 27.31 10.26 5.19
C LEU A 101 28.14 9.99 6.46
N GLU A 102 28.23 11.01 7.32
CA GLU A 102 29.17 11.10 8.44
C GLU A 102 28.90 10.10 9.57
N ASN A 103 27.68 9.58 9.69
CA ASN A 103 27.27 8.66 10.74
C ASN A 103 26.97 7.23 10.26
N LEU A 104 27.13 6.94 8.96
CA LEU A 104 26.97 5.60 8.41
C LEU A 104 27.99 4.65 9.07
N GLN A 105 27.50 3.60 9.74
CA GLN A 105 28.30 2.63 10.49
C GLN A 105 28.48 1.30 9.74
N ILE A 106 27.43 0.87 9.03
CA ILE A 106 27.35 -0.43 8.37
C ILE A 106 26.64 -0.34 7.01
N ILE A 107 27.09 -1.15 6.06
CA ILE A 107 26.30 -1.58 4.91
C ILE A 107 26.17 -3.10 5.00
N ARG A 108 24.94 -3.63 5.06
CA ARG A 108 24.73 -5.08 5.25
C ARG A 108 24.92 -5.86 3.95
N GLY A 109 24.53 -5.29 2.81
CA GLY A 109 24.71 -5.93 1.50
C GLY A 109 23.72 -7.07 1.28
N ASN A 110 22.50 -6.99 1.82
CA ASN A 110 21.41 -7.92 1.50
C ASN A 110 21.02 -7.88 0.00
N MET A 111 21.36 -6.78 -0.68
CA MET A 111 21.27 -6.60 -2.13
C MET A 111 22.58 -6.02 -2.66
N TYR A 112 22.92 -6.31 -3.92
CA TYR A 112 24.14 -5.82 -4.58
C TYR A 112 23.83 -4.99 -5.84
N TYR A 113 24.55 -3.88 -6.01
CA TYR A 113 24.68 -3.19 -7.28
C TYR A 113 25.57 -4.00 -8.24
N GLU A 114 25.19 -4.08 -9.52
CA GLU A 114 25.85 -4.93 -10.55
C GLU A 114 26.18 -6.36 -10.04
N ASN A 115 25.27 -6.92 -9.22
CA ASN A 115 25.33 -8.27 -8.67
C ASN A 115 26.56 -8.57 -7.77
N SER A 116 27.41 -7.57 -7.48
CA SER A 116 28.72 -7.76 -6.86
C SER A 116 29.04 -6.76 -5.75
N TYR A 117 28.51 -5.53 -5.81
CA TYR A 117 28.98 -4.42 -4.97
C TYR A 117 27.93 -3.98 -3.95
N ALA A 118 28.33 -3.84 -2.68
CA ALA A 118 27.53 -3.21 -1.63
C ALA A 118 27.81 -1.71 -1.50
N LEU A 119 28.96 -1.22 -1.99
CA LEU A 119 29.25 0.20 -2.14
C LEU A 119 29.77 0.48 -3.54
N ALA A 120 29.11 1.36 -4.30
CA ALA A 120 29.52 1.77 -5.64
C ALA A 120 29.51 3.30 -5.77
N VAL A 121 30.68 3.90 -6.03
CA VAL A 121 30.87 5.35 -6.18
C VAL A 121 31.42 5.64 -7.58
N LEU A 122 30.56 6.12 -8.49
CA LEU A 122 30.75 6.06 -9.93
C LEU A 122 30.53 7.40 -10.64
N SER A 123 31.53 7.90 -11.37
CA SER A 123 31.37 9.01 -12.32
C SER A 123 30.77 10.30 -11.71
N ASN A 124 31.16 10.66 -10.49
CA ASN A 124 30.65 11.86 -9.80
C ASN A 124 31.43 13.12 -10.23
N TYR A 125 31.29 13.51 -11.50
CA TYR A 125 31.91 14.70 -12.08
C TYR A 125 31.08 15.31 -13.23
N ASP A 126 31.29 16.59 -13.48
CA ASP A 126 30.77 17.35 -14.62
C ASP A 126 31.83 17.53 -15.73
N ALA A 127 31.45 18.17 -16.84
CA ALA A 127 32.32 18.37 -18.01
C ALA A 127 33.68 19.04 -17.70
N ASN A 128 33.81 19.79 -16.60
CA ASN A 128 35.07 20.43 -16.17
C ASN A 128 35.94 19.54 -15.27
N LYS A 129 35.57 18.26 -15.08
CA LYS A 129 36.14 17.31 -14.09
C LYS A 129 36.02 17.74 -12.62
N THR A 130 35.18 18.74 -12.31
CA THR A 130 34.75 19.05 -10.94
C THR A 130 33.55 18.19 -10.54
N GLY A 131 33.34 17.97 -9.24
CA GLY A 131 32.27 17.12 -8.74
C GLY A 131 32.49 16.70 -7.29
N LEU A 132 32.18 15.45 -6.95
CA LEU A 132 32.34 14.91 -5.60
C LEU A 132 33.81 14.91 -5.17
N LYS A 133 34.08 15.62 -4.08
CA LYS A 133 35.41 15.84 -3.50
C LYS A 133 35.50 15.29 -2.09
N GLU A 134 34.46 15.47 -1.28
CA GLU A 134 34.42 15.07 0.13
C GLU A 134 33.33 14.02 0.38
N LEU A 135 33.75 12.79 0.72
CA LEU A 135 32.86 11.68 1.10
C LEU A 135 33.21 11.20 2.52
N PRO A 136 32.91 11.99 3.57
CA PRO A 136 33.40 11.75 4.94
C PRO A 136 32.66 10.61 5.67
N MET A 137 32.78 9.36 5.21
CA MET A 137 32.19 8.15 5.83
C MET A 137 32.95 7.70 7.10
N ARG A 138 33.34 8.65 7.97
CA ARG A 138 34.19 8.48 9.16
C ARG A 138 33.75 7.49 10.23
N ASN A 139 32.55 6.93 10.12
CA ASN A 139 32.03 5.90 11.01
C ASN A 139 31.84 4.54 10.32
N LEU A 140 32.05 4.43 9.00
CA LEU A 140 31.84 3.19 8.24
C LEU A 140 32.96 2.19 8.59
N GLN A 141 32.58 1.16 9.35
CA GLN A 141 33.49 0.17 9.92
C GLN A 141 33.16 -1.26 9.47
N GLU A 142 31.97 -1.52 8.93
CA GLU A 142 31.56 -2.86 8.49
C GLU A 142 30.83 -2.84 7.14
N ILE A 143 31.25 -3.73 6.24
CA ILE A 143 30.50 -4.15 5.05
C ILE A 143 30.43 -5.68 5.12
N LEU A 144 29.28 -6.20 5.60
CA LEU A 144 29.09 -7.63 5.90
C LEU A 144 29.19 -8.48 4.63
N HIS A 145 28.50 -8.06 3.57
CA HIS A 145 28.42 -8.75 2.30
C HIS A 145 28.63 -7.80 1.12
N GLY A 146 29.19 -8.31 0.02
CA GLY A 146 29.42 -7.55 -1.21
C GLY A 146 30.74 -6.77 -1.23
N ALA A 147 31.21 -6.48 -2.44
CA ALA A 147 32.46 -5.77 -2.69
C ALA A 147 32.28 -4.24 -2.76
N VAL A 148 33.38 -3.53 -3.01
CA VAL A 148 33.44 -2.07 -3.11
C VAL A 148 33.95 -1.65 -4.49
N ARG A 149 33.26 -0.71 -5.14
CA ARG A 149 33.64 -0.12 -6.44
C ARG A 149 33.80 1.39 -6.35
N PHE A 150 34.98 1.90 -6.74
CA PHE A 150 35.24 3.32 -7.01
C PHE A 150 35.71 3.45 -8.45
N SER A 151 35.08 4.34 -9.22
CA SER A 151 35.38 4.55 -10.64
C SER A 151 35.13 6.01 -11.03
N ASN A 152 36.06 6.65 -11.73
CA ASN A 152 35.85 7.94 -12.39
C ASN A 152 35.39 9.09 -11.45
N ASN A 153 36.03 9.26 -10.28
CA ASN A 153 35.73 10.37 -9.36
C ASN A 153 36.92 11.37 -9.30
N PRO A 154 37.17 12.18 -10.36
CA PRO A 154 38.42 12.92 -10.55
C PRO A 154 38.75 14.02 -9.53
N ALA A 155 37.78 14.40 -8.70
CA ALA A 155 37.93 15.41 -7.64
C ALA A 155 37.97 14.81 -6.23
N LEU A 156 37.74 13.49 -6.07
CA LEU A 156 37.60 12.84 -4.77
C LEU A 156 38.93 12.79 -4.02
N CYS A 157 38.91 13.24 -2.76
CA CYS A 157 40.08 13.30 -1.88
C CYS A 157 39.98 12.28 -0.73
N ASN A 158 41.15 11.89 -0.22
CA ASN A 158 41.38 11.11 1.01
C ASN A 158 40.88 9.65 1.02
N VAL A 159 39.79 9.31 0.33
CA VAL A 159 39.21 7.95 0.30
C VAL A 159 40.20 6.89 -0.24
N GLU A 160 41.15 7.30 -1.07
CA GLU A 160 42.27 6.48 -1.55
C GLU A 160 43.20 5.99 -0.42
N SER A 161 43.17 6.61 0.77
CA SER A 161 43.97 6.23 1.94
C SER A 161 43.34 5.13 2.80
N ILE A 162 42.08 4.76 2.57
CA ILE A 162 41.29 3.91 3.47
C ILE A 162 41.75 2.44 3.43
N GLN A 163 41.97 1.87 4.61
CA GLN A 163 42.32 0.46 4.81
C GLN A 163 41.07 -0.42 4.74
N TRP A 164 40.55 -0.63 3.52
CA TRP A 164 39.31 -1.40 3.26
C TRP A 164 39.28 -2.83 3.84
N ARG A 165 40.45 -3.42 4.14
CA ARG A 165 40.58 -4.72 4.82
C ARG A 165 40.02 -4.73 6.25
N ASP A 166 39.90 -3.58 6.90
CA ASP A 166 39.21 -3.46 8.19
C ASP A 166 37.68 -3.42 8.05
N ILE A 167 37.20 -2.93 6.90
CA ILE A 167 35.78 -2.66 6.65
C ILE A 167 35.07 -3.87 6.04
N VAL A 168 35.61 -4.44 4.97
CA VAL A 168 34.96 -5.48 4.15
C VAL A 168 35.27 -6.89 4.69
N SER A 169 34.39 -7.88 4.49
CA SER A 169 34.76 -9.30 4.70
C SER A 169 35.88 -9.74 3.75
N SER A 170 36.70 -10.70 4.17
CA SER A 170 37.79 -11.31 3.39
C SER A 170 37.33 -11.77 2.00
N ASP A 171 36.11 -12.27 1.94
CA ASP A 171 35.56 -13.09 0.87
C ASP A 171 35.17 -12.26 -0.35
N PHE A 172 35.07 -10.92 -0.19
CA PHE A 172 34.77 -9.96 -1.24
C PHE A 172 35.99 -9.08 -1.62
N LEU A 173 37.13 -9.21 -0.92
CA LEU A 173 38.33 -8.41 -1.20
C LEU A 173 38.88 -8.65 -2.62
N SER A 174 38.71 -9.86 -3.17
CA SER A 174 39.09 -10.21 -4.55
C SER A 174 38.24 -9.52 -5.63
N ASN A 175 37.05 -9.04 -5.26
CA ASN A 175 36.05 -8.51 -6.18
C ASN A 175 35.96 -6.97 -6.09
N MET A 176 36.83 -6.32 -5.31
CA MET A 176 36.89 -4.86 -5.24
C MET A 176 37.53 -4.27 -6.49
N SER A 177 36.99 -3.13 -6.95
CA SER A 177 37.47 -2.42 -8.14
C SER A 177 37.65 -0.94 -7.80
N MET A 178 38.88 -0.45 -7.73
CA MET A 178 39.19 0.89 -7.24
C MET A 178 40.10 1.63 -8.24
N ASP A 179 39.52 2.60 -8.95
CA ASP A 179 40.25 3.59 -9.77
C ASP A 179 40.12 4.99 -9.15
N PHE A 180 41.23 5.51 -8.65
CA PHE A 180 41.35 6.83 -8.01
C PHE A 180 42.25 7.74 -8.86
N GLN A 181 41.64 8.50 -9.77
CA GLN A 181 42.34 9.45 -10.64
C GLN A 181 42.35 10.85 -10.01
N ASN A 182 43.33 11.15 -9.14
CA ASN A 182 43.39 12.48 -8.53
C ASN A 182 43.97 13.53 -9.50
N HIS A 183 43.08 14.33 -10.11
CA HIS A 183 43.47 15.43 -11.02
C HIS A 183 43.48 16.80 -10.36
N LEU A 184 43.03 16.93 -9.10
CA LEU A 184 42.85 18.21 -8.41
C LEU A 184 43.85 18.32 -7.24
N GLY A 185 44.95 19.05 -7.46
CA GLY A 185 46.03 19.25 -6.48
C GLY A 185 45.66 20.09 -5.24
N SER A 186 44.39 20.10 -4.84
CA SER A 186 43.82 20.87 -3.71
C SER A 186 43.34 19.99 -2.55
N CYS A 187 43.52 18.67 -2.62
CA CYS A 187 43.22 17.76 -1.50
C CYS A 187 44.10 18.08 -0.27
N GLN A 188 43.46 18.18 0.90
CA GLN A 188 44.17 18.33 2.17
C GLN A 188 44.71 16.97 2.64
N LYS A 189 45.84 16.98 3.35
CA LYS A 189 46.40 15.76 3.94
C LYS A 189 45.60 15.32 5.16
N CYS A 190 45.59 14.01 5.41
CA CYS A 190 45.12 13.45 6.67
C CYS A 190 45.91 14.01 7.86
N ASP A 191 45.27 14.07 9.03
CA ASP A 191 45.93 14.50 10.26
C ASP A 191 47.05 13.51 10.68
N PRO A 192 48.18 13.98 11.25
CA PRO A 192 49.26 13.11 11.72
C PRO A 192 48.86 12.07 12.77
N SER A 193 47.73 12.25 13.47
CA SER A 193 47.15 11.27 14.39
C SER A 193 46.52 10.05 13.70
N CYS A 194 46.17 10.15 12.41
CA CYS A 194 45.43 9.09 11.72
C CYS A 194 46.27 7.81 11.57
N PRO A 195 45.72 6.62 11.91
CA PRO A 195 46.47 5.37 11.85
C PRO A 195 46.89 5.08 10.40
N ASN A 196 48.18 4.85 10.19
CA ASN A 196 48.80 4.65 8.87
C ASN A 196 48.56 5.81 7.86
N GLY A 197 48.12 6.98 8.32
CA GLY A 197 47.72 8.11 7.46
C GLY A 197 46.35 7.93 6.79
N SER A 198 45.50 7.02 7.26
CA SER A 198 44.19 6.72 6.67
C SER A 198 43.08 7.63 7.22
N CYS A 199 42.41 8.40 6.35
CA CYS A 199 41.30 9.29 6.72
C CYS A 199 40.25 9.42 5.61
N TRP A 200 39.05 9.84 5.99
CA TRP A 200 37.92 10.12 5.08
C TRP A 200 37.80 11.60 4.66
N GLY A 201 38.73 12.44 5.09
CA GLY A 201 38.72 13.88 4.91
C GLY A 201 39.68 14.57 5.88
N ALA A 202 39.78 15.90 5.83
CA ALA A 202 40.62 16.68 6.73
C ALA A 202 40.16 16.61 8.20
N GLY A 203 41.10 16.76 9.15
CA GLY A 203 40.84 16.78 10.59
C GLY A 203 40.90 15.42 11.28
N GLU A 204 41.31 15.41 12.56
CA GLU A 204 41.39 14.22 13.42
C GLU A 204 40.06 13.46 13.49
N GLU A 205 38.93 14.19 13.44
CA GLU A 205 37.59 13.60 13.53
C GLU A 205 37.18 12.79 12.29
N ASN A 206 37.99 12.79 11.22
CA ASN A 206 37.81 12.01 9.99
C ASN A 206 38.87 10.90 9.81
N CYS A 207 39.79 10.70 10.76
CA CYS A 207 40.69 9.54 10.76
C CYS A 207 39.92 8.20 10.74
N GLN A 208 40.44 7.20 10.04
CA GLN A 208 39.81 5.88 9.99
C GLN A 208 39.91 5.17 11.34
N LYS A 209 38.75 4.78 11.89
CA LYS A 209 38.65 3.95 13.09
C LYS A 209 38.82 2.49 12.67
N LEU A 210 39.85 1.83 13.20
CA LEU A 210 40.16 0.43 12.91
C LEU A 210 39.61 -0.46 14.03
N THR A 211 38.81 -1.47 13.69
CA THR A 211 38.15 -2.36 14.68
C THR A 211 38.29 -3.85 14.36
N LYS A 212 39.10 -4.24 13.36
CA LYS A 212 39.30 -5.62 12.89
C LYS A 212 40.78 -5.99 12.68
N ILE A 213 41.54 -5.19 11.93
CA ILE A 213 42.96 -5.50 11.60
C ILE A 213 43.93 -5.24 12.75
N ILE A 214 43.49 -4.54 13.80
CA ILE A 214 44.31 -4.23 14.99
C ILE A 214 44.09 -5.20 16.16
N CYS A 215 43.16 -6.15 16.04
CA CYS A 215 42.70 -6.98 17.14
C CYS A 215 43.70 -8.06 17.54
N ALA A 216 43.63 -8.49 18.80
CA ALA A 216 44.34 -9.68 19.26
C ALA A 216 43.81 -10.94 18.52
N GLN A 217 44.69 -11.90 18.25
CA GLN A 217 44.35 -13.18 17.56
C GLN A 217 43.28 -14.03 18.28
N GLN A 218 42.92 -13.68 19.51
CA GLN A 218 41.88 -14.34 20.31
C GLN A 218 40.48 -13.74 20.10
N CYS A 219 40.35 -12.59 19.45
CA CYS A 219 39.04 -11.99 19.16
C CYS A 219 38.36 -12.74 17.99
N SER A 220 37.10 -13.13 18.14
CA SER A 220 36.33 -13.84 17.09
C SER A 220 35.85 -12.94 15.93
N GLY A 221 36.17 -11.66 15.96
CA GLY A 221 35.71 -10.66 15.00
C GLY A 221 36.27 -9.28 15.33
N ARG A 222 35.44 -8.42 15.93
CA ARG A 222 35.76 -7.00 16.19
C ARG A 222 36.42 -6.76 17.55
N CYS A 223 37.06 -5.60 17.71
CA CYS A 223 37.64 -5.13 18.98
C CYS A 223 37.59 -3.60 19.11
N ARG A 224 37.91 -3.11 20.32
CA ARG A 224 38.06 -1.68 20.68
C ARG A 224 39.52 -1.21 20.71
N GLY A 225 40.46 -2.14 20.56
CA GLY A 225 41.87 -1.95 20.87
C GLY A 225 42.66 -3.25 20.68
N LYS A 226 43.96 -3.22 21.00
CA LYS A 226 44.91 -4.29 20.67
C LYS A 226 44.99 -5.41 21.72
N SER A 227 44.40 -5.22 22.91
CA SER A 227 44.44 -6.22 23.99
C SER A 227 43.33 -7.27 23.82
N PRO A 228 43.52 -8.52 24.26
CA PRO A 228 42.42 -9.48 24.41
C PRO A 228 41.26 -8.98 25.29
N SER A 229 41.50 -8.03 26.20
CA SER A 229 40.44 -7.33 26.97
C SER A 229 39.52 -6.43 26.13
N ASP A 230 39.91 -6.17 24.89
CA ASP A 230 39.26 -5.19 24.01
C ASP A 230 38.39 -5.87 22.96
N CYS A 231 38.39 -7.20 22.87
CA CYS A 231 37.53 -7.98 21.98
C CYS A 231 36.05 -7.66 22.24
N CYS A 232 35.30 -7.55 21.15
CA CYS A 232 33.85 -7.38 21.17
C CYS A 232 33.12 -8.73 21.23
N HIS A 233 31.83 -8.70 21.58
CA HIS A 233 30.98 -9.88 21.45
C HIS A 233 30.86 -10.34 19.99
N ASN A 234 30.69 -11.63 19.75
CA ASN A 234 30.63 -12.23 18.41
C ASN A 234 29.45 -11.73 17.54
N GLN A 235 28.47 -11.06 18.15
CA GLN A 235 27.33 -10.42 17.47
C GLN A 235 27.49 -8.91 17.24
N CYS A 236 28.65 -8.33 17.52
CA CYS A 236 28.94 -6.94 17.19
C CYS A 236 29.44 -6.80 15.74
N ALA A 237 28.89 -5.86 14.98
CA ALA A 237 29.21 -5.61 13.58
C ALA A 237 30.32 -4.56 13.38
N ALA A 238 30.04 -3.27 13.60
CA ALA A 238 31.02 -2.20 13.41
C ALA A 238 32.13 -2.17 14.48
N GLY A 239 31.81 -2.65 15.69
CA GLY A 239 32.63 -2.50 16.90
C GLY A 239 31.75 -2.53 18.15
N CYS A 240 32.30 -2.14 19.30
CA CYS A 240 31.59 -2.17 20.58
C CYS A 240 32.10 -1.10 21.56
N THR A 241 31.39 -0.96 22.68
CA THR A 241 31.75 -0.12 23.84
C THR A 241 32.28 -0.96 25.01
N GLY A 242 32.00 -2.27 25.00
CA GLY A 242 32.38 -3.28 26.00
C GLY A 242 32.24 -4.70 25.42
N PRO A 243 32.53 -5.76 26.19
CA PRO A 243 32.63 -7.13 25.68
C PRO A 243 31.29 -7.89 25.56
N ARG A 244 30.15 -7.32 25.98
CA ARG A 244 28.85 -8.01 26.00
C ARG A 244 28.03 -7.78 24.73
N GLU A 245 27.05 -8.64 24.50
CA GLU A 245 26.06 -8.47 23.41
C GLU A 245 25.21 -7.18 23.52
N SER A 246 25.15 -6.58 24.71
CA SER A 246 24.51 -5.29 24.98
C SER A 246 25.36 -4.08 24.57
N ASP A 247 26.65 -4.30 24.33
CA ASP A 247 27.64 -3.23 24.27
C ASP A 247 28.06 -2.90 22.82
N CYS A 248 27.55 -3.66 21.84
CA CYS A 248 27.85 -3.49 20.41
C CYS A 248 27.39 -2.12 19.89
N LEU A 249 28.14 -1.54 18.93
CA LEU A 249 27.72 -0.33 18.22
C LEU A 249 26.55 -0.59 17.27
N VAL A 250 26.60 -1.74 16.58
CA VAL A 250 25.57 -2.27 15.68
C VAL A 250 25.56 -3.79 15.79
N CYS A 251 24.37 -4.40 15.70
CA CYS A 251 24.22 -5.86 15.72
C CYS A 251 24.52 -6.49 14.35
N ARG A 252 25.29 -7.58 14.37
CA ARG A 252 25.71 -8.38 13.20
C ARG A 252 24.52 -8.98 12.48
N LYS A 253 23.73 -9.79 13.19
CA LYS A 253 22.41 -10.26 12.73
C LYS A 253 21.30 -9.38 13.30
N PHE A 254 20.69 -9.73 14.44
CA PHE A 254 19.48 -9.05 14.92
C PHE A 254 19.68 -8.28 16.22
N ARG A 255 19.04 -7.11 16.32
CA ARG A 255 18.87 -6.35 17.56
C ARG A 255 17.57 -6.76 18.24
N ASP A 256 17.68 -7.52 19.32
CA ASP A 256 16.58 -7.79 20.24
C ASP A 256 16.60 -6.79 21.40
N GLU A 257 15.77 -5.75 21.29
CA GLU A 257 15.72 -4.58 22.18
C GLU A 257 17.11 -3.95 22.39
N ALA A 258 17.79 -4.25 23.51
CA ALA A 258 19.11 -3.74 23.87
C ALA A 258 20.27 -4.74 23.64
N THR A 259 20.01 -5.90 23.02
CA THR A 259 20.96 -7.01 22.86
C THR A 259 21.11 -7.45 21.41
N CYS A 260 22.32 -7.88 21.02
CA CYS A 260 22.59 -8.39 19.67
C CYS A 260 22.59 -9.93 19.65
N LYS A 261 21.60 -10.53 18.96
CA LYS A 261 21.37 -11.98 18.88
C LYS A 261 21.57 -12.51 17.46
N ASP A 262 21.85 -13.81 17.34
CA ASP A 262 22.02 -14.47 16.02
C ASP A 262 20.66 -14.71 15.32
N THR A 263 19.60 -14.94 16.10
CA THR A 263 18.20 -15.05 15.64
C THR A 263 17.29 -14.28 16.60
N CYS A 264 16.08 -13.92 16.14
CA CYS A 264 15.02 -13.48 17.05
C CYS A 264 14.47 -14.65 17.90
N PRO A 265 13.87 -14.38 19.07
CA PRO A 265 13.10 -15.36 19.82
C PRO A 265 12.04 -16.05 18.93
N PRO A 266 12.10 -17.38 18.73
CA PRO A 266 11.26 -18.06 17.74
C PRO A 266 9.77 -17.98 18.13
N LEU A 267 8.88 -17.97 17.12
CA LEU A 267 7.44 -17.86 17.34
C LEU A 267 6.82 -19.12 17.97
N MET A 268 7.49 -20.26 17.87
CA MET A 268 7.09 -21.54 18.45
C MET A 268 8.22 -22.10 19.33
N LEU A 269 7.86 -22.81 20.40
CA LEU A 269 8.75 -23.57 21.28
C LEU A 269 8.43 -25.06 21.18
N TYR A 270 9.44 -25.91 21.26
CA TYR A 270 9.24 -27.34 21.42
C TYR A 270 8.90 -27.64 22.89
N ASN A 271 7.73 -28.22 23.15
CA ASN A 271 7.30 -28.62 24.49
C ASN A 271 7.76 -30.07 24.77
N PRO A 272 8.68 -30.30 25.73
CA PRO A 272 9.21 -31.64 25.99
C PRO A 272 8.22 -32.65 26.57
N THR A 273 7.03 -32.19 27.01
CA THR A 273 5.98 -33.01 27.62
C THR A 273 4.96 -33.49 26.59
N THR A 274 4.56 -32.61 25.66
CA THR A 274 3.61 -32.94 24.59
C THR A 274 4.31 -33.43 23.32
N TYR A 275 5.61 -33.19 23.18
CA TYR A 275 6.44 -33.41 21.97
C TYR A 275 6.05 -32.51 20.78
N GLN A 276 5.11 -31.58 20.98
CA GLN A 276 4.57 -30.68 19.96
C GLN A 276 5.25 -29.30 19.99
N MET A 277 4.98 -28.49 18.96
CA MET A 277 5.40 -27.10 18.87
C MET A 277 4.30 -26.18 19.40
N ASP A 278 4.49 -25.61 20.58
CA ASP A 278 3.58 -24.66 21.23
C ASP A 278 3.92 -23.21 20.87
N VAL A 279 2.97 -22.28 20.94
CA VAL A 279 3.19 -20.87 20.62
C VAL A 279 4.04 -20.19 21.71
N ASN A 280 5.13 -19.52 21.32
CA ASN A 280 6.02 -18.82 22.26
C ASN A 280 5.43 -17.47 22.74
N PRO A 281 5.15 -17.28 24.04
CA PRO A 281 4.69 -15.98 24.57
C PRO A 281 5.75 -14.87 24.50
N GLU A 282 7.03 -15.24 24.38
CA GLU A 282 8.14 -14.30 24.17
C GLU A 282 8.57 -14.18 22.70
N GLY A 283 7.89 -14.87 21.78
CA GLY A 283 8.20 -14.88 20.35
C GLY A 283 8.23 -13.48 19.73
N LYS A 284 9.17 -13.26 18.80
CA LYS A 284 9.33 -11.98 18.09
C LYS A 284 9.58 -12.22 16.60
N TYR A 285 8.87 -11.47 15.79
CA TYR A 285 9.06 -11.42 14.35
C TYR A 285 10.34 -10.64 14.00
N SER A 286 11.00 -11.02 12.92
CA SER A 286 12.12 -10.23 12.35
C SER A 286 11.58 -9.08 11.50
N PHE A 287 12.00 -7.86 11.78
CA PHE A 287 11.73 -6.68 10.95
C PHE A 287 13.06 -6.01 10.61
N GLY A 288 13.57 -6.29 9.41
CA GLY A 288 14.98 -6.06 9.09
C GLY A 288 15.89 -6.73 10.13
N ALA A 289 17.00 -6.05 10.45
CA ALA A 289 17.92 -6.43 11.53
C ALA A 289 17.38 -6.20 12.97
N THR A 290 16.07 -6.25 13.22
CA THR A 290 15.46 -6.04 14.55
C THR A 290 14.38 -7.06 14.89
N CYS A 291 14.20 -7.35 16.19
CA CYS A 291 13.17 -8.28 16.67
C CYS A 291 11.98 -7.53 17.29
N VAL A 292 10.78 -7.71 16.73
CA VAL A 292 9.56 -6.97 17.09
C VAL A 292 8.44 -7.91 17.55
N LYS A 293 7.66 -7.51 18.58
CA LYS A 293 6.56 -8.34 19.12
C LYS A 293 5.33 -8.44 18.20
N LYS A 294 5.20 -7.52 17.23
CA LYS A 294 4.24 -7.54 16.12
C LYS A 294 4.89 -6.82 14.94
N CYS A 295 4.59 -7.24 13.72
CA CYS A 295 5.00 -6.48 12.53
C CYS A 295 4.35 -5.08 12.49
N PRO A 296 4.96 -4.10 11.81
CA PRO A 296 4.32 -2.79 11.57
C PRO A 296 3.02 -2.92 10.76
N ARG A 297 2.14 -1.91 10.83
CA ARG A 297 1.00 -1.80 9.90
C ARG A 297 1.51 -1.81 8.45
N ASN A 298 0.70 -2.36 7.55
CA ASN A 298 0.99 -2.57 6.12
C ASN A 298 2.09 -3.61 5.79
N TYR A 299 2.73 -4.27 6.77
CA TYR A 299 3.57 -5.45 6.55
C TYR A 299 2.76 -6.76 6.63
N VAL A 300 3.31 -7.84 6.09
CA VAL A 300 2.77 -9.21 6.09
C VAL A 300 3.80 -10.19 6.69
N VAL A 301 3.33 -11.31 7.22
CA VAL A 301 4.14 -12.31 7.93
C VAL A 301 4.47 -13.50 7.02
N THR A 302 5.74 -13.82 6.87
CA THR A 302 6.20 -15.06 6.20
C THR A 302 6.11 -16.28 7.11
N ASP A 303 6.07 -17.49 6.53
CA ASP A 303 6.17 -18.79 7.23
C ASP A 303 7.34 -18.85 8.24
N HIS A 304 8.42 -18.09 7.99
CA HIS A 304 9.63 -18.04 8.82
C HIS A 304 9.58 -16.98 9.93
N GLY A 305 8.46 -16.25 10.09
CA GLY A 305 8.30 -15.22 11.11
C GLY A 305 8.94 -13.86 10.79
N SER A 306 9.32 -13.60 9.53
CA SER A 306 9.81 -12.28 9.11
C SER A 306 8.67 -11.40 8.57
N CYS A 307 8.71 -10.12 8.94
CA CYS A 307 7.84 -9.04 8.48
C CYS A 307 8.33 -8.53 7.11
N VAL A 308 7.54 -8.72 6.07
CA VAL A 308 7.87 -8.31 4.68
C VAL A 308 6.78 -7.36 4.15
N ARG A 309 7.04 -6.60 3.08
CA ARG A 309 6.03 -5.65 2.55
C ARG A 309 4.98 -6.32 1.67
N ALA A 310 5.41 -7.28 0.85
CA ALA A 310 4.59 -8.10 -0.01
C ALA A 310 5.13 -9.53 -0.02
N CYS A 311 4.29 -10.50 -0.41
CA CYS A 311 4.69 -11.89 -0.53
C CYS A 311 5.53 -12.14 -1.80
N GLY A 312 6.37 -13.18 -1.77
CA GLY A 312 7.11 -13.63 -2.95
C GLY A 312 6.19 -14.12 -4.06
N ALA A 313 6.68 -14.13 -5.31
CA ALA A 313 5.88 -14.47 -6.50
C ALA A 313 5.41 -15.95 -6.60
N ASP A 314 5.79 -16.79 -5.63
CA ASP A 314 5.32 -18.18 -5.42
C ASP A 314 4.22 -18.28 -4.33
N SER A 315 3.84 -17.13 -3.75
CA SER A 315 3.00 -17.02 -2.57
C SER A 315 1.92 -15.95 -2.76
N TYR A 316 0.83 -16.05 -2.00
CA TYR A 316 -0.25 -15.07 -1.95
C TYR A 316 -0.47 -14.55 -0.52
N GLU A 317 -1.01 -13.34 -0.40
CA GLU A 317 -1.39 -12.77 0.89
C GLU A 317 -2.74 -13.33 1.33
N MET A 318 -2.82 -13.78 2.59
CA MET A 318 -4.04 -14.29 3.21
C MET A 318 -4.14 -13.78 4.65
N GLU A 319 -5.28 -13.23 5.05
CA GLU A 319 -5.52 -12.86 6.45
C GLU A 319 -6.04 -14.06 7.24
N GLU A 320 -5.33 -14.40 8.31
CA GLU A 320 -5.65 -15.51 9.22
C GLU A 320 -5.39 -15.03 10.66
N ASP A 321 -6.39 -15.15 11.53
CA ASP A 321 -6.38 -14.65 12.92
C ASP A 321 -6.11 -13.14 13.07
N GLY A 322 -6.49 -12.33 12.07
CA GLY A 322 -6.18 -10.89 12.04
C GLY A 322 -4.71 -10.56 11.75
N VAL A 323 -3.95 -11.55 11.27
CA VAL A 323 -2.57 -11.38 10.78
C VAL A 323 -2.56 -11.71 9.30
N ARG A 324 -2.09 -10.75 8.49
CA ARG A 324 -1.88 -10.97 7.05
C ARG A 324 -0.60 -11.79 6.88
N LYS A 325 -0.74 -13.05 6.44
CA LYS A 325 0.34 -14.04 6.26
C LYS A 325 0.60 -14.27 4.76
N CYS A 326 1.80 -14.68 4.42
CA CYS A 326 2.15 -15.16 3.08
C CYS A 326 2.06 -16.68 3.04
N LYS A 327 1.15 -17.21 2.22
CA LYS A 327 0.97 -18.65 2.03
C LYS A 327 1.35 -19.04 0.60
N LYS A 328 2.07 -20.14 0.43
CA LYS A 328 2.49 -20.61 -0.90
C LYS A 328 1.28 -21.03 -1.75
N CYS A 329 1.35 -20.72 -3.05
CA CYS A 329 0.28 -21.01 -3.99
C CYS A 329 0.18 -22.51 -4.31
N GLU A 330 -1.04 -23.04 -4.41
CA GLU A 330 -1.29 -24.42 -4.83
C GLU A 330 -1.15 -24.56 -6.35
N GLY A 331 0.10 -24.58 -6.81
CA GLY A 331 0.48 -24.47 -8.21
C GLY A 331 0.81 -23.02 -8.60
N PRO A 332 0.61 -22.62 -9.87
CA PRO A 332 0.82 -21.23 -10.29
C PRO A 332 -0.07 -20.27 -9.49
N CYS A 333 0.52 -19.20 -8.95
CA CYS A 333 -0.24 -18.15 -8.29
C CYS A 333 -1.27 -17.51 -9.22
N ARG A 334 -2.40 -17.09 -8.64
CA ARG A 334 -3.56 -16.63 -9.41
C ARG A 334 -3.25 -15.33 -10.16
N LYS A 335 -3.25 -15.38 -11.48
CA LYS A 335 -3.15 -14.23 -12.39
C LYS A 335 -4.41 -14.18 -13.26
N VAL A 336 -5.12 -13.05 -13.22
CA VAL A 336 -6.26 -12.75 -14.10
C VAL A 336 -5.74 -12.04 -15.35
N CYS A 337 -6.25 -12.39 -16.53
CA CYS A 337 -5.82 -11.84 -17.81
C CYS A 337 -7.03 -11.60 -18.73
N ASN A 338 -6.94 -10.64 -19.66
CA ASN A 338 -8.02 -10.36 -20.59
C ASN A 338 -8.25 -11.51 -21.57
N GLY A 339 -9.51 -11.74 -21.95
CA GLY A 339 -9.87 -12.60 -23.09
C GLY A 339 -9.78 -11.87 -24.42
N ILE A 340 -9.84 -12.64 -25.51
CA ILE A 340 -9.97 -12.12 -26.87
C ILE A 340 -11.26 -11.29 -26.98
N GLY A 341 -11.20 -10.15 -27.67
CA GLY A 341 -12.31 -9.19 -27.74
C GLY A 341 -12.42 -8.22 -26.55
N ILE A 342 -11.54 -8.30 -25.55
CA ILE A 342 -11.54 -7.44 -24.36
C ILE A 342 -10.18 -6.76 -24.16
N GLY A 343 -10.20 -5.48 -23.74
CA GLY A 343 -9.01 -4.71 -23.38
C GLY A 343 -7.97 -4.63 -24.51
N GLU A 344 -6.73 -4.97 -24.20
CA GLU A 344 -5.60 -5.12 -25.13
C GLU A 344 -5.89 -6.04 -26.34
N PHE A 345 -6.86 -6.95 -26.23
CA PHE A 345 -7.25 -7.89 -27.30
C PHE A 345 -8.58 -7.53 -27.98
N LYS A 346 -9.12 -6.33 -27.76
CA LYS A 346 -10.41 -5.87 -28.32
C LYS A 346 -10.54 -6.11 -29.83
N ASP A 347 -9.51 -5.76 -30.58
CA ASP A 347 -9.49 -5.88 -32.06
C ASP A 347 -8.73 -7.15 -32.54
N SER A 348 -8.30 -8.02 -31.62
CA SER A 348 -7.73 -9.33 -31.96
C SER A 348 -8.83 -10.33 -32.30
N LEU A 349 -8.77 -10.96 -33.47
CA LEU A 349 -9.73 -12.01 -33.87
C LEU A 349 -9.48 -13.36 -33.18
N SER A 350 -8.23 -13.65 -32.79
CA SER A 350 -7.76 -14.95 -32.31
C SER A 350 -6.54 -14.78 -31.40
N ILE A 351 -6.29 -15.77 -30.54
CA ILE A 351 -4.94 -16.04 -30.02
C ILE A 351 -4.00 -16.24 -31.22
N ASN A 352 -2.82 -15.65 -31.20
CA ASN A 352 -1.83 -15.64 -32.28
C ASN A 352 -0.39 -15.44 -31.74
N ALA A 353 0.62 -15.51 -32.62
CA ALA A 353 2.04 -15.41 -32.26
C ALA A 353 2.45 -14.08 -31.59
N THR A 354 1.68 -13.01 -31.81
CA THR A 354 1.92 -11.67 -31.25
C THR A 354 1.34 -11.56 -29.84
N ASN A 355 0.11 -12.04 -29.61
CA ASN A 355 -0.59 -11.87 -28.34
C ASN A 355 -0.37 -13.01 -27.32
N ILE A 356 -0.04 -14.25 -27.75
CA ILE A 356 0.08 -15.44 -26.87
C ILE A 356 1.00 -15.24 -25.64
N LYS A 357 2.03 -14.38 -25.74
CA LYS A 357 3.01 -14.14 -24.67
C LYS A 357 2.43 -13.43 -23.44
N HIS A 358 1.38 -12.62 -23.61
CA HIS A 358 0.67 -11.96 -22.52
C HIS A 358 -0.08 -12.96 -21.62
N PHE A 359 -0.50 -14.09 -22.21
CA PHE A 359 -1.17 -15.20 -21.51
C PHE A 359 -0.21 -15.99 -20.58
N LYS A 360 1.07 -15.62 -20.48
CA LYS A 360 2.03 -16.30 -19.61
C LYS A 360 1.61 -16.24 -18.14
N ASN A 361 1.60 -17.41 -17.51
CA ASN A 361 1.19 -17.66 -16.13
C ASN A 361 -0.27 -17.27 -15.80
N CYS A 362 -1.12 -17.00 -16.81
CA CYS A 362 -2.53 -16.68 -16.58
C CYS A 362 -3.29 -17.91 -16.08
N THR A 363 -4.03 -17.75 -14.98
CA THR A 363 -4.83 -18.83 -14.37
C THR A 363 -6.33 -18.65 -14.60
N SER A 364 -6.79 -17.43 -14.79
CA SER A 364 -8.19 -17.09 -15.06
C SER A 364 -8.28 -16.08 -16.20
N ILE A 365 -9.09 -16.38 -17.22
CA ILE A 365 -9.31 -15.52 -18.37
C ILE A 365 -10.63 -14.76 -18.21
N SER A 366 -10.52 -13.45 -18.03
CA SER A 366 -11.63 -12.50 -18.01
C SER A 366 -12.05 -12.15 -19.44
N GLY A 367 -12.81 -13.05 -20.06
CA GLY A 367 -13.34 -12.93 -21.42
C GLY A 367 -13.38 -14.26 -22.14
N ASP A 368 -13.34 -14.20 -23.47
CA ASP A 368 -13.43 -15.34 -24.38
C ASP A 368 -12.05 -15.81 -24.85
N LEU A 369 -11.92 -17.06 -25.31
CA LEU A 369 -10.73 -17.54 -26.00
C LEU A 369 -11.10 -18.05 -27.41
N HIS A 370 -10.54 -17.42 -28.44
CA HIS A 370 -10.70 -17.82 -29.83
C HIS A 370 -9.39 -18.41 -30.38
N ILE A 371 -9.47 -19.60 -30.99
CA ILE A 371 -8.36 -20.25 -31.69
C ILE A 371 -8.85 -20.60 -33.10
N LEU A 372 -8.51 -19.73 -34.06
CA LEU A 372 -9.05 -19.74 -35.41
C LEU A 372 -8.00 -20.15 -36.45
N PRO A 373 -8.41 -20.64 -37.66
CA PRO A 373 -7.50 -21.01 -38.75
C PRO A 373 -6.54 -19.92 -39.26
N VAL A 374 -6.67 -18.67 -38.80
CA VAL A 374 -5.72 -17.59 -39.11
C VAL A 374 -4.47 -17.66 -38.21
N ALA A 375 -4.60 -18.12 -36.95
CA ALA A 375 -3.48 -18.19 -36.01
C ALA A 375 -2.30 -19.01 -36.53
N PHE A 376 -2.58 -20.20 -37.07
CA PHE A 376 -1.57 -21.14 -37.58
C PHE A 376 -1.15 -20.87 -39.04
N ARG A 377 -1.81 -19.93 -39.73
CA ARG A 377 -1.43 -19.49 -41.09
C ARG A 377 -0.72 -18.13 -41.10
N GLY A 378 -0.78 -17.39 -39.99
CA GLY A 378 -0.44 -15.97 -39.95
C GLY A 378 -1.51 -15.11 -40.61
N ASP A 379 -1.36 -13.79 -40.46
CA ASP A 379 -2.15 -12.78 -41.14
C ASP A 379 -1.26 -11.65 -41.65
N SER A 380 -1.16 -11.54 -42.98
CA SER A 380 -0.40 -10.50 -43.66
C SER A 380 -0.98 -9.09 -43.47
N PHE A 381 -2.26 -8.94 -43.08
CA PHE A 381 -2.87 -7.64 -42.86
C PHE A 381 -2.42 -7.03 -41.53
N THR A 382 -2.56 -7.76 -40.43
CA THR A 382 -2.05 -7.36 -39.10
C THR A 382 -0.54 -7.59 -38.92
N HIS A 383 0.18 -8.04 -39.97
CA HIS A 383 1.60 -8.42 -39.92
C HIS A 383 1.92 -9.50 -38.86
N THR A 384 0.93 -10.34 -38.54
CA THR A 384 1.02 -11.38 -37.50
C THR A 384 1.62 -12.66 -38.09
N PRO A 385 2.77 -13.16 -37.59
CA PRO A 385 3.35 -14.41 -38.08
C PRO A 385 2.54 -15.65 -37.62
N PRO A 386 2.75 -16.82 -38.26
CA PRO A 386 2.14 -18.07 -37.81
C PRO A 386 2.51 -18.42 -36.36
N LEU A 387 1.53 -18.83 -35.56
CA LEU A 387 1.69 -19.31 -34.19
C LEU A 387 2.41 -20.67 -34.15
N ASP A 388 3.47 -20.77 -33.35
CA ASP A 388 4.15 -22.04 -33.07
C ASP A 388 3.24 -22.96 -32.23
N PRO A 389 2.97 -24.21 -32.67
CA PRO A 389 2.28 -25.24 -31.87
C PRO A 389 2.86 -25.52 -30.47
N GLN A 390 4.08 -25.07 -30.16
CA GLN A 390 4.67 -25.12 -28.82
C GLN A 390 4.26 -23.94 -27.93
N GLU A 391 3.98 -22.75 -28.48
CA GLU A 391 3.54 -21.60 -27.68
C GLU A 391 2.13 -21.82 -27.08
N LEU A 392 1.35 -22.77 -27.60
CA LEU A 392 0.09 -23.21 -26.98
C LEU A 392 0.28 -23.83 -25.58
N ASP A 393 1.44 -24.43 -25.27
CA ASP A 393 1.74 -24.95 -23.92
C ASP A 393 1.76 -23.83 -22.85
N ILE A 394 1.77 -22.54 -23.24
CA ILE A 394 1.58 -21.39 -22.33
C ILE A 394 0.20 -21.43 -21.65
N LEU A 395 -0.85 -21.89 -22.34
CA LEU A 395 -2.22 -21.88 -21.81
C LEU A 395 -2.47 -22.93 -20.73
N LYS A 396 -1.51 -23.85 -20.48
CA LYS A 396 -1.62 -24.90 -19.46
C LYS A 396 -1.80 -24.39 -18.03
N THR A 397 -1.52 -23.12 -17.75
CA THR A 397 -1.81 -22.53 -16.43
C THR A 397 -3.27 -22.13 -16.25
N VAL A 398 -4.07 -22.05 -17.33
CA VAL A 398 -5.47 -21.61 -17.31
C VAL A 398 -6.36 -22.69 -16.66
N LYS A 399 -6.99 -22.31 -15.55
CA LYS A 399 -7.99 -23.09 -14.81
C LYS A 399 -9.42 -22.59 -15.01
N GLU A 400 -9.60 -21.31 -15.35
CA GLU A 400 -10.92 -20.68 -15.48
C GLU A 400 -11.01 -19.82 -16.75
N ILE A 401 -12.14 -19.91 -17.46
CA ILE A 401 -12.52 -18.97 -18.52
C ILE A 401 -13.89 -18.40 -18.16
N THR A 402 -14.03 -17.07 -18.04
CA THR A 402 -15.32 -16.46 -17.64
C THR A 402 -16.33 -16.36 -18.78
N GLY A 403 -15.83 -16.30 -20.02
CA GLY A 403 -16.62 -16.30 -21.25
C GLY A 403 -16.74 -17.69 -21.88
N PHE A 404 -16.54 -17.77 -23.20
CA PHE A 404 -16.58 -19.00 -23.97
C PHE A 404 -15.21 -19.43 -24.54
N LEU A 405 -15.09 -20.71 -24.86
CA LEU A 405 -13.94 -21.31 -25.54
C LEU A 405 -14.33 -21.76 -26.96
N LEU A 406 -13.71 -21.15 -27.97
CA LEU A 406 -13.96 -21.40 -29.39
C LEU A 406 -12.69 -21.89 -30.09
N ILE A 407 -12.69 -23.16 -30.52
CA ILE A 407 -11.59 -23.79 -31.24
C ILE A 407 -12.08 -24.25 -32.62
N GLN A 408 -11.64 -23.55 -33.66
CA GLN A 408 -11.91 -23.83 -35.08
C GLN A 408 -10.66 -24.26 -35.85
N ALA A 409 -9.49 -24.25 -35.22
CA ALA A 409 -8.27 -24.85 -35.73
C ALA A 409 -7.41 -25.39 -34.59
N TRP A 410 -6.60 -26.40 -34.87
CA TRP A 410 -5.65 -26.99 -33.95
C TRP A 410 -4.47 -27.59 -34.73
N PRO A 411 -3.25 -27.67 -34.18
CA PRO A 411 -2.12 -28.31 -34.87
C PRO A 411 -2.42 -29.79 -35.16
N GLU A 412 -2.31 -30.20 -36.43
CA GLU A 412 -2.71 -31.55 -36.85
C GLU A 412 -1.87 -32.68 -36.23
N ASN A 413 -0.69 -32.34 -35.70
CA ASN A 413 0.24 -33.23 -34.99
C ASN A 413 -0.08 -33.38 -33.48
N ARG A 414 -1.07 -32.68 -32.93
CA ARG A 414 -1.54 -32.83 -31.54
C ARG A 414 -2.87 -33.61 -31.54
N THR A 415 -2.92 -34.72 -30.81
CA THR A 415 -4.05 -35.66 -30.78
C THR A 415 -5.23 -35.21 -29.90
N ASP A 416 -4.99 -34.22 -29.04
CA ASP A 416 -5.89 -33.72 -28.00
C ASP A 416 -5.75 -32.20 -27.80
N LEU A 417 -6.58 -31.62 -26.92
CA LEU A 417 -6.51 -30.21 -26.53
C LEU A 417 -5.58 -29.99 -25.32
N HIS A 418 -4.39 -30.64 -25.28
CA HIS A 418 -3.39 -30.60 -24.18
C HIS A 418 -3.16 -29.24 -23.50
N ALA A 419 -3.28 -28.12 -24.23
CA ALA A 419 -3.13 -26.77 -23.69
C ALA A 419 -4.18 -26.42 -22.61
N PHE A 420 -5.33 -27.10 -22.62
CA PHE A 420 -6.44 -26.91 -21.68
C PHE A 420 -6.61 -28.10 -20.73
N GLU A 421 -5.57 -28.92 -20.53
CA GLU A 421 -5.62 -30.09 -19.64
C GLU A 421 -5.95 -29.75 -18.17
N ASN A 422 -5.65 -28.51 -17.74
CA ASN A 422 -5.89 -27.97 -16.39
C ASN A 422 -7.13 -27.06 -16.31
N LEU A 423 -7.90 -26.89 -17.39
CA LEU A 423 -9.11 -26.06 -17.40
C LEU A 423 -10.19 -26.71 -16.54
N GLU A 424 -10.58 -26.06 -15.45
CA GLU A 424 -11.54 -26.58 -14.46
C GLU A 424 -12.97 -26.07 -14.70
N ILE A 425 -13.13 -24.79 -15.11
CA ILE A 425 -14.43 -24.11 -15.25
C ILE A 425 -14.49 -23.25 -16.52
N ILE A 426 -15.59 -23.35 -17.27
CA ILE A 426 -16.01 -22.38 -18.31
C ILE A 426 -17.33 -21.72 -17.85
N ARG A 427 -17.35 -20.43 -17.57
CA ARG A 427 -18.57 -19.79 -17.02
C ARG A 427 -19.62 -19.37 -18.05
N GLY A 428 -19.24 -19.23 -19.32
CA GLY A 428 -20.19 -18.92 -20.39
C GLY A 428 -20.96 -17.60 -20.21
N ARG A 429 -20.40 -16.60 -19.51
CA ARG A 429 -21.05 -15.29 -19.31
C ARG A 429 -21.34 -14.62 -20.66
N THR A 430 -20.30 -14.50 -21.47
CA THR A 430 -20.34 -14.33 -22.93
C THR A 430 -20.45 -15.70 -23.61
N LYS A 431 -21.06 -15.75 -24.80
CA LYS A 431 -21.34 -16.97 -25.56
C LYS A 431 -21.19 -16.74 -27.06
N GLN A 432 -20.64 -17.70 -27.80
CA GLN A 432 -20.49 -17.60 -29.24
C GLN A 432 -21.86 -17.61 -29.93
N HIS A 433 -22.11 -16.57 -30.74
CA HIS A 433 -23.44 -16.23 -31.28
C HIS A 433 -24.56 -16.15 -30.21
N GLY A 434 -24.23 -15.81 -28.96
CA GLY A 434 -25.16 -15.79 -27.84
C GLY A 434 -25.60 -17.17 -27.32
N GLN A 435 -25.14 -18.27 -27.92
CA GLN A 435 -25.60 -19.63 -27.60
C GLN A 435 -24.52 -20.52 -26.97
N PHE A 436 -23.33 -20.63 -27.57
CA PHE A 436 -22.36 -21.69 -27.20
C PHE A 436 -21.27 -21.18 -26.26
N SER A 437 -21.04 -21.88 -25.15
CA SER A 437 -19.92 -21.62 -24.22
C SER A 437 -18.70 -22.50 -24.50
N LEU A 438 -18.88 -23.64 -25.16
CA LEU A 438 -17.79 -24.49 -25.66
C LEU A 438 -18.07 -24.91 -27.11
N ALA A 439 -17.14 -24.59 -28.01
CA ALA A 439 -17.23 -24.90 -29.44
C ALA A 439 -15.93 -25.53 -29.97
N VAL A 440 -15.99 -26.80 -30.37
CA VAL A 440 -14.85 -27.60 -30.87
C VAL A 440 -15.18 -28.13 -32.27
N VAL A 441 -14.67 -27.48 -33.31
CA VAL A 441 -15.19 -27.63 -34.68
C VAL A 441 -14.08 -27.93 -35.70
N SER A 442 -14.30 -28.97 -36.52
CA SER A 442 -13.48 -29.34 -37.70
C SER A 442 -12.00 -29.68 -37.41
N LEU A 443 -11.70 -30.26 -36.25
CA LEU A 443 -10.33 -30.57 -35.82
C LEU A 443 -9.87 -32.00 -36.19
N ASN A 444 -8.56 -32.21 -36.21
CA ASN A 444 -7.92 -33.51 -36.49
C ASN A 444 -7.81 -34.44 -35.24
N ILE A 445 -8.20 -33.96 -34.06
CA ILE A 445 -8.03 -34.62 -32.75
C ILE A 445 -8.77 -35.96 -32.63
N THR A 446 -8.21 -36.88 -31.84
CA THR A 446 -8.79 -38.19 -31.48
C THR A 446 -9.56 -38.17 -30.16
N SER A 447 -9.12 -37.29 -29.24
CA SER A 447 -9.62 -37.13 -27.87
C SER A 447 -9.78 -35.65 -27.54
N LEU A 448 -10.54 -35.34 -26.49
CA LEU A 448 -10.70 -33.95 -26.03
C LEU A 448 -9.54 -33.55 -25.10
N GLY A 449 -9.15 -34.42 -24.17
CA GLY A 449 -8.06 -34.14 -23.21
C GLY A 449 -8.39 -33.09 -22.12
N LEU A 450 -9.65 -32.63 -22.04
CA LEU A 450 -10.13 -31.65 -21.05
C LEU A 450 -10.32 -32.25 -19.64
N ARG A 451 -9.34 -33.03 -19.17
CA ARG A 451 -9.45 -33.91 -18.00
C ARG A 451 -9.79 -33.23 -16.68
N SER A 452 -9.47 -31.94 -16.53
CA SER A 452 -9.79 -31.19 -15.31
C SER A 452 -11.18 -30.52 -15.33
N LEU A 453 -11.92 -30.57 -16.44
CA LEU A 453 -13.16 -29.80 -16.63
C LEU A 453 -14.30 -30.37 -15.79
N LYS A 454 -14.72 -29.58 -14.79
CA LYS A 454 -15.77 -29.93 -13.81
C LYS A 454 -17.08 -29.20 -14.07
N GLU A 455 -17.02 -27.99 -14.63
CA GLU A 455 -18.19 -27.10 -14.74
C GLU A 455 -18.19 -26.31 -16.06
N ILE A 456 -19.35 -26.27 -16.72
CA ILE A 456 -19.73 -25.33 -17.77
C ILE A 456 -20.97 -24.59 -17.24
N SER A 457 -20.76 -23.47 -16.54
CA SER A 457 -21.79 -22.84 -15.71
C SER A 457 -23.05 -22.45 -16.50
N ASP A 458 -22.90 -22.03 -17.76
CA ASP A 458 -23.99 -21.65 -18.64
C ASP A 458 -23.60 -21.82 -20.13
N GLY A 459 -24.57 -21.82 -21.04
CA GLY A 459 -24.40 -21.93 -22.49
C GLY A 459 -24.29 -23.36 -23.05
N ASP A 460 -24.58 -23.51 -24.34
CA ASP A 460 -24.59 -24.80 -25.04
C ASP A 460 -23.17 -25.28 -25.44
N VAL A 461 -23.04 -26.59 -25.66
CA VAL A 461 -21.82 -27.24 -26.16
C VAL A 461 -22.01 -27.70 -27.60
N ILE A 462 -21.08 -27.33 -28.50
CA ILE A 462 -21.05 -27.83 -29.88
C ILE A 462 -19.72 -28.50 -30.21
N ILE A 463 -19.77 -29.78 -30.62
CA ILE A 463 -18.60 -30.58 -30.99
C ILE A 463 -18.91 -31.22 -32.34
N SER A 464 -18.38 -30.66 -33.43
CA SER A 464 -18.84 -30.97 -34.79
C SER A 464 -17.74 -31.07 -35.83
N GLY A 465 -17.79 -32.09 -36.69
CA GLY A 465 -16.88 -32.23 -37.84
C GLY A 465 -15.49 -32.79 -37.50
N ASN A 466 -15.28 -33.25 -36.26
CA ASN A 466 -13.98 -33.74 -35.80
C ASN A 466 -13.82 -35.21 -36.22
N LYS A 467 -13.35 -35.40 -37.46
CA LYS A 467 -13.33 -36.68 -38.21
C LYS A 467 -12.72 -37.90 -37.46
N ASN A 468 -11.80 -37.66 -36.52
CA ASN A 468 -11.10 -38.69 -35.75
C ASN A 468 -11.61 -38.84 -34.30
N LEU A 469 -12.44 -37.93 -33.81
CA LEU A 469 -12.79 -37.79 -32.40
C LEU A 469 -13.80 -38.85 -31.94
N CYS A 470 -13.46 -39.60 -30.89
CA CYS A 470 -14.26 -40.72 -30.40
C CYS A 470 -14.95 -40.53 -29.03
N TYR A 471 -14.29 -39.88 -28.07
CA TYR A 471 -14.70 -39.97 -26.65
C TYR A 471 -15.82 -39.01 -26.23
N ALA A 472 -16.15 -38.01 -27.07
CA ALA A 472 -17.10 -36.94 -26.72
C ALA A 472 -18.54 -37.41 -26.40
N ASN A 473 -18.96 -38.57 -26.93
CA ASN A 473 -20.25 -39.19 -26.63
C ASN A 473 -20.29 -39.91 -25.26
N THR A 474 -19.13 -40.17 -24.63
CA THR A 474 -19.07 -40.92 -23.36
C THR A 474 -19.35 -40.05 -22.15
N ILE A 475 -19.05 -38.74 -22.24
CA ILE A 475 -19.16 -37.77 -21.15
C ILE A 475 -20.63 -37.55 -20.78
N ASN A 476 -20.95 -37.67 -19.49
CA ASN A 476 -22.25 -37.27 -18.94
C ASN A 476 -22.35 -35.74 -18.82
N TRP A 477 -22.46 -35.03 -19.95
CA TRP A 477 -22.46 -33.56 -20.04
C TRP A 477 -23.45 -32.86 -19.09
N LYS A 478 -24.57 -33.51 -18.73
CA LYS A 478 -25.54 -32.99 -17.77
C LYS A 478 -24.97 -32.76 -16.36
N LYS A 479 -23.89 -33.43 -15.97
CA LYS A 479 -23.20 -33.18 -14.70
C LYS A 479 -22.27 -31.98 -14.72
N LEU A 480 -21.90 -31.49 -15.91
CA LEU A 480 -21.07 -30.30 -16.07
C LEU A 480 -21.92 -29.03 -16.15
N PHE A 481 -23.21 -29.14 -16.49
CA PHE A 481 -24.11 -28.02 -16.75
C PHE A 481 -24.65 -27.38 -15.46
N GLY A 482 -24.41 -26.06 -15.32
CA GLY A 482 -24.88 -25.25 -14.19
C GLY A 482 -26.30 -24.68 -14.35
N THR A 483 -26.79 -24.49 -15.58
CA THR A 483 -28.13 -23.92 -15.86
C THR A 483 -29.10 -24.92 -16.48
N SER A 484 -30.34 -24.90 -15.99
CA SER A 484 -31.43 -25.77 -16.46
C SER A 484 -31.92 -25.35 -17.86
N GLY A 485 -31.24 -25.84 -18.89
CA GLY A 485 -31.59 -25.57 -20.29
C GLY A 485 -30.49 -25.85 -21.31
N GLN A 486 -29.23 -25.96 -20.85
CA GLN A 486 -28.04 -26.23 -21.68
C GLN A 486 -28.17 -27.53 -22.49
N LYS A 487 -27.67 -27.51 -23.73
CA LYS A 487 -27.76 -28.61 -24.71
C LYS A 487 -26.41 -28.94 -25.32
N THR A 488 -26.29 -30.19 -25.74
CA THR A 488 -25.15 -30.73 -26.47
C THR A 488 -25.50 -30.94 -27.95
N LYS A 489 -24.69 -30.38 -28.86
CA LYS A 489 -24.76 -30.62 -30.31
C LYS A 489 -23.49 -31.34 -30.76
N ILE A 490 -23.49 -32.66 -30.58
CA ILE A 490 -22.35 -33.55 -30.90
C ILE A 490 -22.72 -34.37 -32.14
N ILE A 491 -22.19 -33.97 -33.31
CA ILE A 491 -22.56 -34.51 -34.63
C ILE A 491 -21.37 -34.55 -35.58
N SER A 492 -21.41 -35.38 -36.62
CA SER A 492 -20.38 -35.42 -37.68
C SER A 492 -18.94 -35.63 -37.18
N ASN A 493 -18.77 -36.27 -36.02
CA ASN A 493 -17.49 -36.75 -35.51
C ASN A 493 -17.32 -38.24 -35.90
N ARG A 494 -16.29 -38.93 -35.42
CA ARG A 494 -16.12 -40.36 -35.73
C ARG A 494 -17.27 -41.19 -35.15
N GLY A 495 -17.86 -42.07 -35.97
CA GLY A 495 -19.02 -42.86 -35.56
C GLY A 495 -18.69 -43.82 -34.41
N GLU A 496 -19.53 -43.82 -33.37
CA GLU A 496 -19.32 -44.54 -32.11
C GLU A 496 -18.99 -46.04 -32.30
N ASN A 497 -19.64 -46.71 -33.23
CA ASN A 497 -19.37 -48.12 -33.56
C ASN A 497 -17.97 -48.32 -34.18
N SER A 498 -17.43 -47.34 -34.91
CA SER A 498 -16.04 -47.37 -35.43
C SER A 498 -15.02 -47.14 -34.32
N CYS A 499 -15.35 -46.30 -33.34
CA CYS A 499 -14.53 -46.10 -32.15
C CYS A 499 -14.43 -47.39 -31.32
N LYS A 500 -15.59 -47.99 -30.99
CA LYS A 500 -15.67 -49.31 -30.31
C LYS A 500 -14.93 -50.40 -31.08
N ALA A 501 -15.11 -50.49 -32.41
CA ALA A 501 -14.43 -51.46 -33.26
C ALA A 501 -12.91 -51.24 -33.41
N THR A 502 -12.37 -50.09 -32.98
CA THR A 502 -10.92 -49.81 -32.96
C THR A 502 -10.35 -49.69 -31.55
N GLY A 503 -11.09 -50.14 -30.52
CA GLY A 503 -10.65 -50.08 -29.13
C GLY A 503 -10.60 -48.67 -28.53
N GLN A 504 -11.11 -47.66 -29.24
CA GLN A 504 -11.13 -46.26 -28.80
C GLN A 504 -12.35 -46.03 -27.89
N VAL A 505 -12.22 -46.55 -26.66
CA VAL A 505 -13.21 -46.55 -25.58
C VAL A 505 -12.54 -46.14 -24.26
N CYS A 506 -13.33 -45.82 -23.24
CA CYS A 506 -12.79 -45.45 -21.93
C CYS A 506 -12.02 -46.59 -21.27
N HIS A 507 -10.99 -46.24 -20.48
CA HIS A 507 -10.20 -47.20 -19.71
C HIS A 507 -11.08 -48.02 -18.75
N ALA A 508 -10.73 -49.28 -18.49
CA ALA A 508 -11.50 -50.19 -17.63
C ALA A 508 -11.61 -49.75 -16.15
N LEU A 509 -10.81 -48.74 -15.75
CA LEU A 509 -10.81 -48.11 -14.42
C LEU A 509 -11.68 -46.84 -14.36
N CYS A 510 -12.23 -46.36 -15.48
CA CYS A 510 -13.19 -45.25 -15.48
C CYS A 510 -14.55 -45.69 -14.93
N SER A 511 -15.26 -44.75 -14.31
CA SER A 511 -16.67 -44.91 -13.94
C SER A 511 -17.60 -44.82 -15.17
N PRO A 512 -18.92 -45.10 -15.01
CA PRO A 512 -19.91 -44.90 -16.07
C PRO A 512 -20.13 -43.44 -16.53
N GLU A 513 -19.47 -42.45 -15.92
CA GLU A 513 -19.62 -41.02 -16.26
C GLU A 513 -18.83 -40.60 -17.52
N GLY A 514 -17.97 -41.48 -18.04
CA GLY A 514 -17.23 -41.30 -19.28
C GLY A 514 -15.75 -40.93 -19.10
N CYS A 515 -15.15 -40.52 -20.21
CA CYS A 515 -13.73 -40.17 -20.29
C CYS A 515 -13.45 -39.14 -21.40
N TRP A 516 -12.39 -38.36 -21.21
CA TRP A 516 -11.90 -37.35 -22.15
C TRP A 516 -10.94 -37.90 -23.22
N GLY A 517 -10.51 -39.15 -23.05
CA GLY A 517 -9.50 -39.88 -23.83
C GLY A 517 -9.35 -41.35 -23.34
N PRO A 518 -8.40 -42.12 -23.87
CA PRO A 518 -8.25 -43.55 -23.57
C PRO A 518 -7.53 -43.84 -22.25
N GLU A 519 -6.82 -42.88 -21.68
CA GLU A 519 -5.90 -43.10 -20.56
C GLU A 519 -6.64 -43.19 -19.20
N PRO A 520 -6.06 -43.87 -18.18
CA PRO A 520 -6.63 -43.86 -16.82
C PRO A 520 -6.63 -42.45 -16.18
N ARG A 521 -5.83 -41.53 -16.73
CA ARG A 521 -5.77 -40.10 -16.36
C ARG A 521 -6.84 -39.23 -17.00
N ASP A 522 -7.65 -39.79 -17.91
CA ASP A 522 -8.67 -39.07 -18.68
C ASP A 522 -10.10 -39.44 -18.25
N CYS A 523 -10.29 -40.32 -17.26
CA CYS A 523 -11.61 -40.66 -16.72
C CYS A 523 -12.28 -39.45 -16.05
N VAL A 524 -13.61 -39.29 -16.21
CA VAL A 524 -14.37 -38.24 -15.50
C VAL A 524 -14.41 -38.51 -13.98
N SER A 525 -14.46 -39.78 -13.60
CA SER A 525 -14.20 -40.24 -12.23
C SER A 525 -13.75 -41.70 -12.25
N CYS A 526 -13.06 -42.13 -11.19
CA CYS A 526 -12.53 -43.48 -11.09
C CYS A 526 -13.60 -44.47 -10.60
N ARG A 527 -13.46 -45.73 -11.01
CA ARG A 527 -14.32 -46.84 -10.56
C ARG A 527 -13.98 -47.32 -9.14
N ASN A 528 -12.70 -47.30 -8.79
CA ASN A 528 -12.18 -47.73 -7.50
C ASN A 528 -11.52 -46.55 -6.77
N VAL A 529 -10.27 -46.24 -7.13
CA VAL A 529 -9.41 -45.26 -6.46
C VAL A 529 -8.56 -44.46 -7.46
N SER A 530 -8.05 -43.31 -7.04
CA SER A 530 -7.14 -42.46 -7.82
C SER A 530 -5.78 -42.33 -7.15
N ARG A 531 -4.70 -42.26 -7.94
CA ARG A 531 -3.37 -41.79 -7.49
C ARG A 531 -3.15 -40.40 -8.06
N GLY A 532 -3.56 -39.39 -7.29
CA GLY A 532 -3.65 -38.00 -7.77
C GLY A 532 -4.64 -37.87 -8.93
N ARG A 533 -4.12 -37.71 -10.16
CA ARG A 533 -4.93 -37.50 -11.37
C ARG A 533 -5.24 -38.77 -12.17
N GLU A 534 -4.70 -39.91 -11.78
CA GLU A 534 -4.77 -41.16 -12.56
C GLU A 534 -5.57 -42.22 -11.82
N CYS A 535 -6.59 -42.81 -12.47
CA CYS A 535 -7.36 -43.90 -11.89
C CYS A 535 -6.53 -45.18 -11.85
N VAL A 536 -6.45 -45.82 -10.69
CA VAL A 536 -5.63 -47.03 -10.46
C VAL A 536 -6.50 -48.18 -9.91
N ASP A 537 -6.01 -49.40 -10.04
CA ASP A 537 -6.70 -50.61 -9.57
C ASP A 537 -6.67 -50.71 -8.03
N LYS A 538 -5.53 -50.35 -7.42
CA LYS A 538 -5.26 -50.37 -5.98
C LYS A 538 -4.25 -49.29 -5.54
N CYS A 539 -4.34 -48.92 -4.26
CA CYS A 539 -3.31 -48.13 -3.57
C CYS A 539 -2.21 -49.04 -2.99
N ASN A 540 -1.04 -48.47 -2.71
CA ASN A 540 0.16 -49.16 -2.22
C ASN A 540 0.09 -49.42 -0.70
N LEU A 541 -0.94 -50.16 -0.27
CA LEU A 541 -1.24 -50.39 1.15
C LEU A 541 -0.28 -51.41 1.79
N LEU A 542 -0.25 -52.62 1.24
CA LEU A 542 0.50 -53.79 1.76
C LEU A 542 1.81 -54.05 0.99
N GLU A 543 1.92 -53.47 -0.21
CA GLU A 543 2.98 -53.64 -1.20
C GLU A 543 3.05 -52.38 -2.09
N GLY A 544 4.13 -52.22 -2.84
CA GLY A 544 4.37 -51.04 -3.69
C GLY A 544 5.09 -49.90 -2.97
N GLU A 545 5.72 -49.03 -3.77
CA GLU A 545 6.46 -47.85 -3.29
C GLU A 545 6.10 -46.62 -4.15
N PRO A 546 5.93 -45.43 -3.54
CA PRO A 546 5.87 -45.18 -2.10
C PRO A 546 4.64 -45.84 -1.47
N ARG A 547 4.69 -46.12 -0.17
CA ARG A 547 3.55 -46.63 0.60
C ARG A 547 2.45 -45.59 0.77
N GLU A 548 1.22 -46.05 0.83
CA GLU A 548 0.02 -45.22 0.80
C GLU A 548 -1.04 -45.69 1.81
N PHE A 549 -2.00 -44.81 2.12
CA PHE A 549 -3.29 -45.12 2.72
C PHE A 549 -4.43 -44.62 1.80
N VAL A 550 -5.69 -44.92 2.15
CA VAL A 550 -6.87 -44.47 1.38
C VAL A 550 -7.67 -43.45 2.19
N GLU A 551 -7.94 -42.29 1.59
CA GLU A 551 -8.81 -41.25 2.14
C GLU A 551 -9.65 -40.68 0.98
N ASN A 552 -10.97 -40.67 1.10
CA ASN A 552 -11.92 -40.25 0.05
C ASN A 552 -11.72 -40.94 -1.32
N SER A 553 -11.30 -42.21 -1.32
CA SER A 553 -10.89 -42.99 -2.50
C SER A 553 -9.63 -42.48 -3.23
N GLU A 554 -8.87 -41.56 -2.64
CA GLU A 554 -7.55 -41.17 -3.13
C GLU A 554 -6.46 -42.00 -2.41
N CYS A 555 -5.48 -42.45 -3.19
CA CYS A 555 -4.25 -43.06 -2.72
C CYS A 555 -3.27 -41.97 -2.30
N ILE A 556 -3.10 -41.77 -0.99
CA ILE A 556 -2.28 -40.69 -0.43
C ILE A 556 -1.06 -41.29 0.26
N GLN A 557 0.11 -40.72 0.00
CA GLN A 557 1.38 -41.26 0.46
C GLN A 557 1.53 -41.17 1.98
N CYS A 558 2.08 -42.22 2.59
CA CYS A 558 2.55 -42.20 3.96
C CYS A 558 3.69 -41.19 4.12
N HIS A 559 3.92 -40.72 5.35
CA HIS A 559 5.06 -39.85 5.64
C HIS A 559 6.40 -40.58 5.38
N PRO A 560 7.46 -39.92 4.87
CA PRO A 560 8.74 -40.58 4.55
C PRO A 560 9.44 -41.25 5.74
N GLU A 561 9.04 -40.92 6.97
CA GLU A 561 9.56 -41.53 8.20
C GLU A 561 8.76 -42.78 8.64
N CYS A 562 7.75 -43.23 7.88
CA CYS A 562 7.04 -44.49 8.13
C CYS A 562 7.79 -45.67 7.47
N LEU A 563 8.18 -46.67 8.24
CA LEU A 563 8.89 -47.85 7.74
C LEU A 563 7.94 -48.81 6.99
N PRO A 564 8.16 -49.12 5.69
CA PRO A 564 7.28 -49.99 4.90
C PRO A 564 7.03 -51.37 5.53
N GLN A 565 5.78 -51.66 5.87
CA GLN A 565 5.41 -52.88 6.60
C GLN A 565 5.13 -54.06 5.65
N ALA A 566 5.87 -55.16 5.78
CA ALA A 566 5.68 -56.33 4.94
C ALA A 566 4.31 -57.01 5.21
N MET A 567 3.47 -57.14 4.18
CA MET A 567 2.12 -57.73 4.25
C MET A 567 1.15 -57.05 5.25
N ASN A 568 1.43 -55.81 5.66
CA ASN A 568 0.56 -55.00 6.52
C ASN A 568 0.54 -53.53 6.05
N ILE A 569 -0.42 -52.75 6.55
CA ILE A 569 -0.47 -51.31 6.28
C ILE A 569 0.74 -50.59 6.90
N THR A 570 1.23 -49.53 6.24
CA THR A 570 2.41 -48.77 6.70
C THR A 570 2.04 -47.53 7.51
N CYS A 571 0.90 -46.91 7.21
CA CYS A 571 0.37 -45.77 7.95
C CYS A 571 -1.17 -45.77 7.97
N THR A 572 -1.75 -45.00 8.90
CA THR A 572 -3.20 -44.78 9.06
C THR A 572 -3.68 -43.43 8.54
N GLY A 573 -2.78 -42.56 8.07
CA GLY A 573 -3.08 -41.18 7.73
C GLY A 573 -1.83 -40.39 7.32
N ARG A 574 -2.00 -39.07 7.12
CA ARG A 574 -0.91 -38.14 6.78
C ARG A 574 -0.04 -37.85 8.02
N GLY A 575 1.24 -37.51 7.80
CA GLY A 575 2.17 -37.06 8.85
C GLY A 575 2.89 -38.20 9.62
N PRO A 576 3.95 -37.86 10.38
CA PRO A 576 4.80 -38.85 11.06
C PRO A 576 4.12 -39.59 12.21
N ASP A 577 3.05 -39.02 12.76
CA ASP A 577 2.27 -39.52 13.89
C ASP A 577 1.43 -40.77 13.54
N ASN A 578 1.12 -40.94 12.25
CA ASN A 578 0.25 -41.99 11.73
C ASN A 578 1.02 -43.21 11.19
N CYS A 579 2.31 -43.33 11.44
CA CYS A 579 3.11 -44.47 11.02
C CYS A 579 2.88 -45.68 11.94
N ILE A 580 2.80 -46.89 11.37
CA ILE A 580 2.76 -48.13 12.18
C ILE A 580 4.12 -48.41 12.85
N GLN A 581 5.21 -47.99 12.22
CA GLN A 581 6.56 -48.04 12.76
C GLN A 581 7.42 -46.94 12.13
N CYS A 582 8.34 -46.37 12.90
CA CYS A 582 9.26 -45.33 12.41
C CYS A 582 10.46 -45.92 11.67
N ALA A 583 10.95 -45.19 10.65
CA ALA A 583 12.08 -45.59 9.82
C ALA A 583 13.46 -45.26 10.44
N HIS A 584 13.54 -44.22 11.28
CA HIS A 584 14.80 -43.78 11.90
C HIS A 584 14.72 -43.70 13.44
N TYR A 585 13.96 -42.74 14.00
CA TYR A 585 13.83 -42.55 15.45
C TYR A 585 12.40 -42.17 15.86
N ILE A 586 12.11 -42.32 17.16
CA ILE A 586 10.80 -42.09 17.76
C ILE A 586 10.90 -40.96 18.78
N ASP A 587 10.25 -39.82 18.52
CA ASP A 587 10.19 -38.68 19.43
C ASP A 587 8.76 -38.50 19.97
N GLY A 588 8.45 -39.24 21.02
CA GLY A 588 7.11 -39.30 21.58
C GLY A 588 6.15 -40.00 20.62
N PRO A 589 5.11 -39.33 20.11
CA PRO A 589 4.24 -39.87 19.07
C PRO A 589 4.83 -39.73 17.64
N HIS A 590 5.88 -38.92 17.44
CA HIS A 590 6.35 -38.54 16.11
C HIS A 590 7.51 -39.42 15.62
N CYS A 591 7.38 -40.00 14.42
CA CYS A 591 8.52 -40.57 13.71
C CYS A 591 9.43 -39.49 13.13
N VAL A 592 10.69 -39.44 13.57
CA VAL A 592 11.64 -38.38 13.19
C VAL A 592 12.96 -38.94 12.64
N LYS A 593 13.53 -38.22 11.67
CA LYS A 593 14.81 -38.58 11.02
C LYS A 593 16.01 -38.50 11.97
N THR A 594 15.93 -37.62 12.96
CA THR A 594 16.93 -37.36 14.00
C THR A 594 16.22 -36.77 15.22
N CYS A 595 16.64 -37.12 16.43
CA CYS A 595 16.09 -36.52 17.66
C CYS A 595 16.30 -34.99 17.72
N PRO A 596 15.39 -34.22 18.36
CA PRO A 596 15.54 -32.77 18.54
C PRO A 596 16.87 -32.37 19.19
N ALA A 597 17.64 -31.52 18.51
CA ALA A 597 18.97 -31.12 18.95
C ALA A 597 19.17 -29.60 18.78
N GLY A 598 19.09 -28.86 19.88
CA GLY A 598 19.25 -27.40 19.89
C GLY A 598 17.98 -26.63 19.53
N VAL A 599 16.80 -27.27 19.59
CA VAL A 599 15.51 -26.60 19.39
C VAL A 599 15.17 -25.78 20.64
N MET A 600 14.64 -24.56 20.50
CA MET A 600 14.22 -23.78 21.66
C MET A 600 12.97 -24.40 22.29
N GLY A 601 13.00 -24.66 23.59
CA GLY A 601 11.86 -25.09 24.39
C GLY A 601 11.46 -24.07 25.44
N GLU A 602 10.64 -24.50 26.38
CA GLU A 602 10.13 -23.67 27.47
C GLU A 602 11.25 -23.02 28.31
N ASN A 603 10.91 -21.89 28.93
CA ASN A 603 11.80 -21.12 29.82
C ASN A 603 13.13 -20.68 29.18
N ASN A 604 13.17 -20.46 27.84
CA ASN A 604 14.37 -20.09 27.08
C ASN A 604 15.50 -21.14 27.18
N THR A 605 15.14 -22.42 27.36
CA THR A 605 16.11 -23.53 27.41
C THR A 605 16.22 -24.23 26.05
N LEU A 606 17.43 -24.64 25.66
CA LEU A 606 17.63 -25.45 24.47
C LEU A 606 17.33 -26.91 24.77
N VAL A 607 16.40 -27.48 24.01
CA VAL A 607 16.04 -28.90 24.06
C VAL A 607 17.07 -29.68 23.25
N TRP A 608 17.73 -30.60 23.94
CA TRP A 608 18.61 -31.60 23.36
C TRP A 608 18.10 -32.98 23.75
N LYS A 609 17.99 -33.86 22.76
CA LYS A 609 17.61 -35.26 22.93
C LYS A 609 18.65 -36.18 22.30
N TYR A 610 18.86 -37.34 22.91
CA TYR A 610 19.68 -38.43 22.39
C TYR A 610 18.79 -39.64 22.09
N ALA A 611 19.21 -40.48 21.14
CA ALA A 611 18.55 -41.74 20.86
C ALA A 611 19.08 -42.85 21.79
N ASP A 612 18.18 -43.67 22.36
CA ASP A 612 18.57 -44.93 23.01
C ASP A 612 18.76 -46.08 21.99
N ALA A 613 19.07 -47.28 22.51
CA ALA A 613 19.23 -48.48 21.69
C ALA A 613 17.91 -49.01 21.06
N GLY A 614 16.75 -48.47 21.46
CA GLY A 614 15.45 -48.68 20.83
C GLY A 614 15.07 -47.57 19.83
N HIS A 615 16.00 -46.66 19.52
CA HIS A 615 15.81 -45.48 18.69
C HIS A 615 14.81 -44.45 19.26
N VAL A 616 14.53 -44.48 20.56
CA VAL A 616 13.63 -43.52 21.23
C VAL A 616 14.42 -42.28 21.68
N CYS A 617 13.86 -41.09 21.44
CA CYS A 617 14.49 -39.80 21.71
C CYS A 617 14.21 -39.31 23.15
N HIS A 618 15.19 -39.47 24.02
CA HIS A 618 15.14 -39.07 25.43
C HIS A 618 15.86 -37.74 25.68
N LEU A 619 15.41 -36.98 26.67
CA LEU A 619 16.03 -35.69 27.04
C LEU A 619 17.44 -35.88 27.60
N CYS A 620 18.36 -35.04 27.10
CA CYS A 620 19.66 -34.84 27.73
C CYS A 620 19.50 -34.27 29.15
N HIS A 621 20.49 -34.52 30.02
CA HIS A 621 20.52 -33.94 31.35
C HIS A 621 20.56 -32.40 31.28
N PRO A 622 19.82 -31.63 32.12
CA PRO A 622 19.64 -30.18 31.94
C PRO A 622 20.91 -29.33 31.86
N ASN A 623 22.01 -29.77 32.48
CA ASN A 623 23.30 -29.07 32.41
C ASN A 623 24.03 -29.21 31.06
N CYS A 624 23.54 -30.05 30.15
CA CYS A 624 24.21 -30.38 28.88
C CYS A 624 23.78 -29.41 27.76
N THR A 625 24.09 -28.13 27.95
CA THR A 625 23.65 -26.99 27.12
C THR A 625 24.09 -27.04 25.65
N TYR A 626 25.03 -27.92 25.32
CA TYR A 626 25.58 -28.14 23.97
C TYR A 626 25.26 -29.54 23.41
N GLY A 627 24.26 -30.22 23.99
CA GLY A 627 23.87 -31.58 23.63
C GLY A 627 24.56 -32.68 24.44
N CYS A 628 24.12 -33.90 24.18
CA CYS A 628 24.62 -35.14 24.77
C CYS A 628 24.52 -36.31 23.79
N THR A 629 25.15 -37.42 24.13
CA THR A 629 25.16 -38.69 23.38
C THR A 629 24.53 -39.85 24.16
N GLY A 630 24.01 -39.57 25.35
CA GLY A 630 23.50 -40.56 26.30
C GLY A 630 22.93 -39.90 27.57
N PRO A 631 22.40 -40.69 28.51
CA PRO A 631 21.79 -40.19 29.75
C PRO A 631 22.79 -39.50 30.68
N GLY A 632 22.24 -38.72 31.63
CA GLY A 632 22.98 -38.12 32.73
C GLY A 632 24.03 -37.09 32.28
N LEU A 633 25.00 -36.82 33.17
CA LEU A 633 26.18 -36.01 32.84
C LEU A 633 27.24 -36.82 32.05
N GLU A 634 27.15 -38.15 32.09
CA GLU A 634 28.10 -39.09 31.49
C GLU A 634 28.04 -39.07 29.95
N GLY A 635 26.83 -38.89 29.38
CA GLY A 635 26.66 -38.69 27.94
C GLY A 635 27.11 -37.33 27.40
N CYS A 636 27.61 -36.41 28.24
CA CYS A 636 27.86 -35.02 27.89
C CYS A 636 29.37 -34.70 27.87
N PRO A 637 29.95 -34.24 26.73
CA PRO A 637 31.39 -33.98 26.65
C PRO A 637 31.79 -32.80 27.56
N THR A 638 32.50 -33.10 28.64
CA THR A 638 32.79 -32.14 29.71
C THR A 638 33.89 -31.13 29.33
N ASN A 639 33.51 -30.06 28.63
CA ASN A 639 34.36 -28.88 28.39
C ASN A 639 33.55 -27.58 28.60
N GLY A 640 33.38 -27.18 29.87
CA GLY A 640 32.71 -25.95 30.28
C GLY A 640 33.20 -25.47 31.66
N PRO A 641 33.55 -24.18 31.85
CA PRO A 641 34.09 -23.70 33.13
C PRO A 641 33.03 -23.68 34.25
N LYS A 642 33.40 -24.18 35.45
CA LYS A 642 32.56 -24.05 36.65
C LYS A 642 32.86 -22.73 37.36
N ILE A 643 31.85 -21.88 37.54
CA ILE A 643 31.92 -20.67 38.38
C ILE A 643 31.13 -20.93 39.68
N PRO A 644 31.75 -20.89 40.86
CA PRO A 644 31.03 -20.91 42.13
C PRO A 644 30.55 -19.49 42.49
N SER A 645 29.35 -19.39 43.09
CA SER A 645 28.84 -18.15 43.67
C SER A 645 28.27 -18.45 45.06
N ILE A 646 28.80 -17.79 46.10
CA ILE A 646 28.50 -18.05 47.51
C ILE A 646 28.42 -16.71 48.26
N ALA A 647 27.31 -16.51 48.99
CA ALA A 647 27.08 -15.43 49.98
C ALA A 647 27.11 -13.98 49.41
N THR A 648 26.44 -12.95 49.98
CA THR A 648 25.44 -12.83 51.05
C THR A 648 24.56 -11.62 50.65
N GLY A 649 23.24 -11.52 50.90
CA GLY A 649 22.59 -11.56 52.20
C GLY A 649 22.79 -10.24 52.96
N MET A 650 21.80 -9.31 52.93
CA MET A 650 21.50 -8.23 53.92
C MET A 650 20.66 -7.05 53.36
N VAL A 651 20.69 -6.75 52.05
CA VAL A 651 20.24 -5.44 51.50
C VAL A 651 18.70 -5.25 51.37
N GLY A 652 17.90 -6.30 51.61
CA GLY A 652 16.50 -6.39 51.14
C GLY A 652 15.54 -5.26 51.56
N ALA A 653 15.63 -4.74 52.78
CA ALA A 653 14.64 -3.79 53.32
C ALA A 653 14.67 -2.40 52.64
N LEU A 654 15.87 -1.84 52.42
CA LEU A 654 16.02 -0.57 51.68
C LEU A 654 15.71 -0.75 50.19
N LEU A 655 16.01 -1.93 49.64
CA LEU A 655 15.65 -2.32 48.30
C LEU A 655 14.12 -2.29 48.08
N LEU A 656 13.33 -2.69 49.08
CA LEU A 656 11.86 -2.74 48.96
C LEU A 656 11.24 -1.34 48.84
N LEU A 657 11.70 -0.36 49.63
CA LEU A 657 11.28 1.04 49.48
C LEU A 657 11.75 1.67 48.16
N LEU A 658 12.98 1.37 47.73
CA LEU A 658 13.46 1.77 46.40
C LEU A 658 12.64 1.13 45.28
N VAL A 659 12.21 -0.12 45.41
CA VAL A 659 11.35 -0.82 44.44
C VAL A 659 9.94 -0.22 44.41
N VAL A 660 9.38 0.26 45.51
CA VAL A 660 8.09 0.99 45.50
C VAL A 660 8.25 2.36 44.83
N ALA A 661 9.32 3.10 45.14
CA ALA A 661 9.61 4.39 44.49
C ALA A 661 9.87 4.23 42.97
N LEU A 662 10.66 3.21 42.58
CA LEU A 662 10.80 2.80 41.18
C LEU A 662 9.48 2.31 40.60
N GLY A 663 8.61 1.63 41.36
CA GLY A 663 7.29 1.19 40.90
C GLY A 663 6.41 2.36 40.50
N ILE A 664 6.33 3.39 41.34
CA ILE A 664 5.60 4.64 41.05
C ILE A 664 6.26 5.38 39.89
N GLY A 665 7.60 5.53 39.91
CA GLY A 665 8.37 6.17 38.84
C GLY A 665 8.22 5.45 37.49
N LEU A 666 8.20 4.12 37.48
CA LEU A 666 7.96 3.28 36.30
C LEU A 666 6.49 3.26 35.90
N PHE A 667 5.54 3.44 36.82
CA PHE A 667 4.13 3.62 36.48
C PHE A 667 3.89 4.96 35.78
N MET A 668 4.43 6.06 36.33
CA MET A 668 4.40 7.38 35.67
C MET A 668 5.17 7.35 34.35
N ARG A 669 6.36 6.75 34.31
CA ARG A 669 7.16 6.59 33.08
C ARG A 669 6.46 5.68 32.06
N ARG A 670 5.73 4.63 32.48
CA ARG A 670 4.85 3.84 31.61
C ARG A 670 3.71 4.70 31.07
N ARG A 671 2.98 5.45 31.90
CA ARG A 671 1.89 6.34 31.44
C ARG A 671 2.39 7.39 30.44
N HIS A 672 3.59 7.94 30.68
CA HIS A 672 4.22 8.93 29.80
C HIS A 672 4.86 8.34 28.53
N ILE A 673 5.43 7.13 28.59
CA ILE A 673 5.92 6.38 27.41
C ILE A 673 4.74 5.88 26.57
N VAL A 674 3.63 5.46 27.19
CA VAL A 674 2.39 5.10 26.48
C VAL A 674 1.86 6.32 25.74
N ARG A 675 1.65 7.48 26.40
CA ARG A 675 1.25 8.72 25.70
C ARG A 675 2.22 9.13 24.58
N LYS A 676 3.55 8.97 24.75
CA LYS A 676 4.51 9.19 23.64
C LYS A 676 4.46 8.12 22.54
N ARG A 677 4.05 6.88 22.83
CA ARG A 677 3.94 5.78 21.86
C ARG A 677 2.64 5.79 21.07
N THR A 678 1.50 6.17 21.65
CA THR A 678 0.30 6.49 20.86
C THR A 678 0.58 7.68 19.96
N LEU A 679 1.14 8.78 20.47
CA LEU A 679 1.51 9.94 19.64
C LEU A 679 2.49 9.60 18.50
N ARG A 680 3.50 8.74 18.74
CA ARG A 680 4.39 8.24 17.67
C ARG A 680 3.65 7.34 16.66
N ARG A 681 2.69 6.50 17.08
CA ARG A 681 1.87 5.70 16.16
C ARG A 681 1.00 6.58 15.25
N LEU A 682 0.33 7.57 15.82
CA LEU A 682 -0.53 8.51 15.08
C LEU A 682 0.26 9.35 14.06
N LEU A 683 1.50 9.75 14.39
CA LEU A 683 2.44 10.33 13.44
C LEU A 683 2.79 9.36 12.30
N GLN A 684 3.18 8.13 12.67
CA GLN A 684 3.74 7.15 11.73
C GLN A 684 2.69 6.54 10.78
N GLU A 685 1.39 6.69 11.06
CA GLU A 685 0.32 6.35 10.10
C GLU A 685 0.24 7.29 8.88
N ARG A 686 0.71 8.54 8.98
CA ARG A 686 0.69 9.49 7.85
C ARG A 686 1.91 9.41 6.93
N GLU A 687 3.02 8.82 7.37
CA GLU A 687 4.29 8.79 6.61
C GLU A 687 4.44 7.56 5.67
N LEU A 688 3.40 6.72 5.50
CA LEU A 688 3.49 5.45 4.76
C LEU A 688 2.55 5.31 3.54
N VAL A 689 2.03 6.42 2.99
CA VAL A 689 1.19 6.42 1.76
C VAL A 689 1.93 7.08 0.60
N GLU A 690 2.72 6.27 -0.13
CA GLU A 690 3.43 6.68 -1.34
C GLU A 690 2.47 6.59 -2.56
N PRO A 691 2.41 7.60 -3.46
CA PRO A 691 1.41 7.65 -4.54
C PRO A 691 1.78 6.73 -5.72
N LEU A 692 1.30 5.49 -5.68
CA LEU A 692 1.62 4.45 -6.68
C LEU A 692 0.67 4.41 -7.89
N THR A 693 0.50 5.53 -8.61
CA THR A 693 0.20 5.53 -10.05
C THR A 693 0.85 6.76 -10.74
N PRO A 694 1.60 6.59 -11.84
CA PRO A 694 2.20 7.74 -12.56
C PRO A 694 1.22 8.64 -13.32
N SER A 695 -0.05 8.23 -13.46
CA SER A 695 -1.05 8.97 -14.26
C SER A 695 -1.83 10.03 -13.48
N GLY A 696 -2.05 9.84 -12.18
CA GLY A 696 -2.86 10.76 -11.35
C GLY A 696 -4.36 10.78 -11.68
N GLU A 697 -4.84 9.83 -12.49
CA GLU A 697 -6.23 9.75 -12.99
C GLU A 697 -7.20 9.04 -12.03
N ALA A 698 -6.70 8.57 -10.90
CA ALA A 698 -7.50 8.04 -9.79
C ALA A 698 -7.05 8.69 -8.47
N PRO A 699 -7.92 8.78 -7.44
CA PRO A 699 -7.48 9.03 -6.06
C PRO A 699 -6.57 7.90 -5.53
N ASN A 700 -6.16 7.96 -4.25
CA ASN A 700 -5.23 6.96 -3.64
C ASN A 700 -5.92 6.00 -2.66
N GLN A 701 -6.08 4.72 -3.01
CA GLN A 701 -6.93 3.74 -2.28
C GLN A 701 -6.59 3.62 -0.77
N ALA A 702 -5.32 3.78 -0.41
CA ALA A 702 -4.82 3.70 0.96
C ALA A 702 -5.28 4.84 1.92
N LEU A 703 -6.05 5.84 1.45
CA LEU A 703 -6.55 6.93 2.29
C LEU A 703 -7.94 6.68 2.92
N LEU A 704 -8.73 5.74 2.38
CA LEU A 704 -10.07 5.43 2.88
C LEU A 704 -9.98 4.40 4.03
N ARG A 705 -10.38 4.82 5.23
CA ARG A 705 -10.40 3.94 6.42
C ARG A 705 -11.74 3.21 6.50
N ILE A 706 -11.74 1.87 6.43
CA ILE A 706 -12.89 1.06 6.81
C ILE A 706 -12.85 0.91 8.33
N LEU A 707 -13.90 1.39 9.01
CA LEU A 707 -13.99 1.44 10.46
C LEU A 707 -15.12 0.51 10.94
N LYS A 708 -14.89 -0.21 12.05
CA LYS A 708 -15.84 -1.21 12.58
C LYS A 708 -16.96 -0.52 13.35
N GLU A 709 -18.17 -1.07 13.32
CA GLU A 709 -19.29 -0.57 14.15
C GLU A 709 -18.96 -0.55 15.65
N THR A 710 -18.13 -1.50 16.10
CA THR A 710 -17.62 -1.58 17.48
C THR A 710 -16.71 -0.41 17.90
N GLU A 711 -16.19 0.39 16.97
CA GLU A 711 -15.43 1.61 17.28
C GLU A 711 -16.34 2.83 17.51
N PHE A 712 -17.66 2.72 17.37
CA PHE A 712 -18.57 3.87 17.42
C PHE A 712 -19.63 3.79 18.51
N LYS A 713 -19.90 4.94 19.13
CA LYS A 713 -21.10 5.17 19.95
C LYS A 713 -21.91 6.30 19.32
N LYS A 714 -23.02 5.97 18.65
CA LYS A 714 -24.06 6.96 18.27
C LYS A 714 -24.68 7.52 19.57
N ILE A 715 -24.81 8.84 19.70
CA ILE A 715 -25.30 9.53 20.92
C ILE A 715 -26.66 10.19 20.69
N LYS A 716 -26.75 11.11 19.71
CA LYS A 716 -27.96 11.90 19.45
C LYS A 716 -28.08 12.22 17.96
N VAL A 717 -29.30 12.19 17.41
CA VAL A 717 -29.57 12.69 16.05
C VAL A 717 -29.32 14.21 15.98
N LEU A 718 -28.52 14.63 15.00
CA LEU A 718 -28.21 16.03 14.70
C LEU A 718 -29.09 16.61 13.58
N GLY A 719 -29.55 15.75 12.67
CA GLY A 719 -30.38 16.11 11.52
C GLY A 719 -30.79 14.89 10.70
N SER A 720 -31.72 15.09 9.76
CA SER A 720 -32.15 14.06 8.79
C SER A 720 -32.66 14.74 7.53
N GLY A 721 -32.31 14.18 6.37
CA GLY A 721 -32.69 14.71 5.06
C GLY A 721 -32.73 13.60 4.00
N ALA A 722 -32.82 14.00 2.73
CA ALA A 722 -32.95 13.06 1.60
C ALA A 722 -31.84 11.99 1.56
N PHE A 723 -30.60 12.36 1.88
CA PHE A 723 -29.43 11.47 1.83
C PHE A 723 -29.27 10.55 3.05
N GLY A 724 -30.03 10.74 4.13
CA GLY A 724 -29.81 9.97 5.36
C GLY A 724 -30.07 10.71 6.67
N THR A 725 -29.60 10.10 7.76
CA THR A 725 -29.70 10.63 9.13
C THR A 725 -28.30 10.84 9.70
N VAL A 726 -28.05 11.99 10.32
CA VAL A 726 -26.75 12.36 10.89
C VAL A 726 -26.81 12.28 12.41
N TYR A 727 -25.84 11.61 13.04
CA TYR A 727 -25.73 11.47 14.49
C TYR A 727 -24.46 12.16 15.03
N LYS A 728 -24.57 12.81 16.19
CA LYS A 728 -23.44 13.05 17.10
C LYS A 728 -22.99 11.67 17.57
N GLY A 729 -21.70 11.36 17.47
CA GLY A 729 -21.13 10.15 18.01
C GLY A 729 -19.74 10.36 18.60
N LEU A 730 -19.24 9.30 19.24
CA LEU A 730 -17.83 9.17 19.59
C LEU A 730 -17.23 8.04 18.75
N TRP A 731 -16.08 8.30 18.14
CA TRP A 731 -15.18 7.28 17.62
C TRP A 731 -14.17 6.94 18.72
N ILE A 732 -14.00 5.64 18.98
CA ILE A 732 -13.15 5.04 20.01
C ILE A 732 -12.25 4.02 19.29
N PRO A 733 -11.08 4.45 18.78
CA PRO A 733 -10.25 3.62 17.91
C PRO A 733 -9.76 2.34 18.60
N GLU A 734 -9.76 1.21 17.88
CA GLU A 734 -9.53 -0.12 18.46
C GLU A 734 -8.14 -0.24 19.11
N GLY A 735 -8.13 -0.40 20.44
CA GLY A 735 -6.92 -0.49 21.26
C GLY A 735 -6.40 0.84 21.80
N GLU A 736 -7.07 1.95 21.54
CA GLU A 736 -6.77 3.27 22.12
C GLU A 736 -7.75 3.63 23.27
N LYS A 737 -7.43 4.66 24.04
CA LYS A 737 -8.31 5.22 25.09
C LYS A 737 -8.92 6.58 24.73
N VAL A 738 -8.56 7.11 23.56
CA VAL A 738 -8.99 8.42 23.10
C VAL A 738 -10.44 8.37 22.64
N LYS A 739 -11.25 9.34 23.07
CA LYS A 739 -12.63 9.54 22.59
C LYS A 739 -12.64 10.73 21.61
N ILE A 740 -13.06 10.51 20.37
CA ILE A 740 -13.02 11.51 19.30
C ILE A 740 -14.45 11.90 18.91
N PRO A 741 -14.84 13.19 18.96
CA PRO A 741 -16.19 13.62 18.61
C PRO A 741 -16.38 13.63 17.08
N VAL A 742 -17.34 12.84 16.61
CA VAL A 742 -17.61 12.64 15.18
C VAL A 742 -19.06 12.91 14.80
N ALA A 743 -19.29 13.26 13.54
CA ALA A 743 -20.59 13.21 12.89
C ALA A 743 -20.66 11.92 12.05
N ILE A 744 -21.72 11.14 12.24
CA ILE A 744 -21.95 9.86 11.56
C ILE A 744 -23.18 10.01 10.67
N LYS A 745 -22.98 10.06 9.34
CA LYS A 745 -24.05 10.20 8.32
C LYS A 745 -24.42 8.81 7.80
N GLU A 746 -25.54 8.29 8.27
CA GLU A 746 -26.10 6.98 7.91
C GLU A 746 -27.01 7.12 6.68
N LEU A 747 -26.62 6.47 5.57
CA LEU A 747 -27.30 6.56 4.27
C LEU A 747 -28.56 5.68 4.23
N ARG A 748 -29.60 6.14 3.55
CA ARG A 748 -30.94 5.50 3.55
C ARG A 748 -31.14 4.37 2.54
N GLU A 749 -30.29 4.25 1.52
CA GLU A 749 -30.42 3.22 0.48
C GLU A 749 -29.04 2.60 0.17
N ALA A 750 -28.91 1.28 0.32
CA ALA A 750 -27.66 0.51 0.12
C ALA A 750 -27.90 -0.88 -0.50
N THR A 751 -29.09 -1.12 -1.07
CA THR A 751 -29.55 -2.43 -1.57
C THR A 751 -29.20 -2.69 -3.03
N SER A 752 -28.68 -1.69 -3.76
CA SER A 752 -28.27 -1.82 -5.16
C SER A 752 -26.76 -2.00 -5.29
N PRO A 753 -26.26 -3.06 -5.95
CA PRO A 753 -24.83 -3.22 -6.24
C PRO A 753 -24.24 -2.08 -7.08
N LYS A 754 -25.05 -1.37 -7.88
CA LYS A 754 -24.61 -0.17 -8.62
C LYS A 754 -24.39 1.00 -7.66
N ALA A 755 -25.37 1.27 -6.78
CA ALA A 755 -25.27 2.33 -5.78
C ALA A 755 -24.09 2.10 -4.82
N ASN A 756 -23.85 0.86 -4.40
CA ASN A 756 -22.73 0.55 -3.50
C ASN A 756 -21.35 0.81 -4.14
N LYS A 757 -21.22 0.73 -5.47
CA LYS A 757 -20.00 1.22 -6.16
C LYS A 757 -19.94 2.74 -6.14
N GLU A 758 -21.02 3.41 -6.54
CA GLU A 758 -21.08 4.88 -6.64
C GLU A 758 -20.81 5.55 -5.29
N ILE A 759 -21.35 5.01 -4.18
CA ILE A 759 -21.10 5.45 -2.80
C ILE A 759 -19.63 5.22 -2.37
N LEU A 760 -18.98 4.15 -2.83
CA LEU A 760 -17.57 3.90 -2.53
C LEU A 760 -16.66 4.85 -3.32
N ASP A 761 -16.94 5.08 -4.62
CA ASP A 761 -16.22 6.05 -5.45
C ASP A 761 -16.37 7.50 -4.89
N GLU A 762 -17.55 7.85 -4.36
CA GLU A 762 -17.83 9.09 -3.62
C GLU A 762 -17.03 9.20 -2.31
N ALA A 763 -17.19 8.23 -1.40
CA ALA A 763 -16.52 8.22 -0.10
C ALA A 763 -14.99 8.27 -0.25
N TYR A 764 -14.48 7.66 -1.32
CA TYR A 764 -13.09 7.64 -1.70
C TYR A 764 -12.55 9.03 -2.10
N VAL A 765 -13.30 9.79 -2.91
CA VAL A 765 -13.01 11.20 -3.19
C VAL A 765 -12.99 12.00 -1.88
N MET A 766 -13.98 11.81 -1.01
CA MET A 766 -14.08 12.50 0.29
C MET A 766 -12.97 12.13 1.29
N ALA A 767 -12.37 10.94 1.20
CA ALA A 767 -11.21 10.54 2.01
C ALA A 767 -9.88 11.10 1.49
N SER A 768 -9.83 11.47 0.20
CA SER A 768 -8.62 11.93 -0.49
C SER A 768 -8.29 13.42 -0.31
N VAL A 769 -9.19 14.22 0.29
CA VAL A 769 -8.98 15.66 0.49
C VAL A 769 -8.15 15.95 1.75
N ASP A 770 -7.19 16.87 1.66
CA ASP A 770 -6.39 17.34 2.80
C ASP A 770 -6.23 18.88 2.68
N ASN A 771 -7.24 19.62 3.13
CA ASN A 771 -7.27 21.09 3.08
C ASN A 771 -7.96 21.64 4.33
N PRO A 772 -7.46 22.74 4.94
CA PRO A 772 -8.06 23.30 6.16
C PRO A 772 -9.52 23.74 6.00
N HIS A 773 -9.98 24.07 4.79
CA HIS A 773 -11.33 24.56 4.48
C HIS A 773 -12.21 23.55 3.73
N VAL A 774 -11.83 22.26 3.68
CA VAL A 774 -12.67 21.19 3.15
C VAL A 774 -12.81 20.09 4.21
N CYS A 775 -14.02 19.58 4.40
CA CYS A 775 -14.33 18.54 5.37
C CYS A 775 -13.89 17.18 4.84
N ARG A 776 -12.90 16.57 5.49
CA ARG A 776 -12.36 15.26 5.13
C ARG A 776 -13.18 14.13 5.75
N LEU A 777 -13.40 13.06 4.99
CA LEU A 777 -13.92 11.80 5.52
C LEU A 777 -12.86 11.12 6.40
N LEU A 778 -13.19 10.84 7.66
CA LEU A 778 -12.32 10.13 8.60
C LEU A 778 -12.33 8.62 8.35
N GLY A 779 -13.45 8.11 7.85
CA GLY A 779 -13.63 6.73 7.41
C GLY A 779 -15.07 6.41 7.03
N ILE A 780 -15.30 5.14 6.67
CA ILE A 780 -16.58 4.56 6.29
C ILE A 780 -16.84 3.31 7.13
N CYS A 781 -18.07 3.16 7.62
CA CYS A 781 -18.52 1.94 8.29
C CYS A 781 -19.52 1.23 7.36
N LEU A 782 -19.26 -0.03 7.07
CA LEU A 782 -20.01 -0.86 6.11
C LEU A 782 -20.77 -1.95 6.86
N THR A 783 -22.01 -1.67 7.26
CA THR A 783 -22.90 -2.62 7.96
C THR A 783 -24.15 -2.88 7.12
N SER A 784 -25.30 -3.14 7.74
CA SER A 784 -26.62 -3.12 7.06
C SER A 784 -26.95 -1.76 6.46
N THR A 785 -26.31 -0.70 6.94
CA THR A 785 -26.35 0.66 6.38
C THR A 785 -24.92 1.12 6.11
N VAL A 786 -24.71 1.91 5.05
CA VAL A 786 -23.44 2.60 4.84
C VAL A 786 -23.43 3.86 5.69
N GLN A 787 -22.38 4.05 6.49
CA GLN A 787 -22.24 5.20 7.39
C GLN A 787 -20.94 5.93 7.08
N LEU A 788 -21.01 7.23 6.78
CA LEU A 788 -19.88 8.11 6.51
C LEU A 788 -19.50 8.88 7.79
N ILE A 789 -18.22 8.87 8.16
CA ILE A 789 -17.75 9.46 9.42
C ILE A 789 -16.89 10.70 9.15
N THR A 790 -17.30 11.85 9.66
CA THR A 790 -16.58 13.14 9.59
C THR A 790 -16.30 13.71 10.99
N GLN A 791 -15.43 14.71 11.09
CA GLN A 791 -15.22 15.48 12.32
C GLN A 791 -16.52 16.20 12.73
N LEU A 792 -16.89 16.13 14.02
CA LEU A 792 -18.05 16.86 14.52
C LEU A 792 -17.81 18.38 14.43
N MET A 793 -18.71 19.10 13.75
CA MET A 793 -18.68 20.56 13.68
C MET A 793 -19.69 21.13 14.69
N PRO A 794 -19.25 21.71 15.82
CA PRO A 794 -20.12 21.98 16.96
C PRO A 794 -21.15 23.10 16.73
N PHE A 795 -20.86 24.02 15.79
CA PHE A 795 -21.72 25.16 15.47
C PHE A 795 -22.68 24.91 14.28
N GLY A 796 -22.72 23.68 13.73
CA GLY A 796 -23.63 23.31 12.64
C GLY A 796 -23.24 23.91 11.28
N CYS A 797 -24.24 24.12 10.41
CA CYS A 797 -24.03 24.74 9.10
C CYS A 797 -24.01 26.27 9.15
N LEU A 798 -23.29 26.89 8.22
CA LEU A 798 -23.08 28.33 8.17
C LEU A 798 -24.38 29.09 7.87
N LEU A 799 -25.29 28.52 7.07
CA LEU A 799 -26.62 29.10 6.81
C LEU A 799 -27.44 29.31 8.09
N ASP A 800 -27.47 28.32 8.98
CA ASP A 800 -28.17 28.42 10.26
C ASP A 800 -27.41 29.35 11.22
N TYR A 801 -26.07 29.24 11.24
CA TYR A 801 -25.21 30.10 12.06
C TYR A 801 -25.39 31.60 11.76
N VAL A 802 -25.44 32.01 10.48
CA VAL A 802 -25.65 33.44 10.13
C VAL A 802 -27.06 33.95 10.42
N ARG A 803 -28.05 33.06 10.52
CA ARG A 803 -29.42 33.39 10.96
C ARG A 803 -29.49 33.53 12.47
N GLU A 804 -28.98 32.54 13.21
CA GLU A 804 -28.95 32.54 14.69
C GLU A 804 -28.15 33.73 15.25
N HIS A 805 -27.06 34.14 14.60
CA HIS A 805 -26.11 35.13 15.14
C HIS A 805 -26.09 36.47 14.40
N LYS A 806 -27.07 36.75 13.53
CA LYS A 806 -27.15 37.92 12.65
C LYS A 806 -26.69 39.23 13.30
N ASP A 807 -27.23 39.56 14.47
CA ASP A 807 -27.00 40.85 15.14
C ASP A 807 -25.62 40.96 15.81
N ASN A 808 -24.79 39.91 15.72
CA ASN A 808 -23.42 39.86 16.28
C ASN A 808 -22.34 39.62 15.21
N ILE A 809 -22.70 39.50 13.93
CA ILE A 809 -21.77 39.18 12.83
C ILE A 809 -21.31 40.47 12.14
N GLY A 810 -20.08 40.89 12.45
CA GLY A 810 -19.42 42.01 11.78
C GLY A 810 -18.88 41.66 10.37
N SER A 811 -18.63 42.71 9.59
CA SER A 811 -18.14 42.71 8.21
C SER A 811 -16.91 41.82 7.98
N GLN A 812 -15.97 41.86 8.94
CA GLN A 812 -14.74 41.06 8.93
C GLN A 812 -15.02 39.56 8.89
N TYR A 813 -16.05 39.07 9.59
CA TYR A 813 -16.40 37.65 9.61
C TYR A 813 -16.96 37.20 8.27
N LEU A 814 -17.89 37.96 7.68
CA LEU A 814 -18.48 37.68 6.37
C LEU A 814 -17.41 37.57 5.28
N LEU A 815 -16.52 38.56 5.17
CA LEU A 815 -15.44 38.55 4.17
C LEU A 815 -14.42 37.43 4.45
N ASN A 816 -14.11 37.14 5.72
CA ASN A 816 -13.22 36.03 6.07
C ASN A 816 -13.81 34.66 5.68
N TRP A 817 -15.12 34.45 5.85
CA TRP A 817 -15.78 33.21 5.41
C TRP A 817 -15.78 33.10 3.88
N CYS A 818 -16.03 34.19 3.13
CA CYS A 818 -15.87 34.19 1.68
C CYS A 818 -14.46 33.75 1.24
N VAL A 819 -13.41 34.32 1.85
CA VAL A 819 -12.01 33.93 1.58
C VAL A 819 -11.75 32.46 1.90
N GLN A 820 -12.32 31.91 2.98
CA GLN A 820 -12.13 30.51 3.36
C GLN A 820 -12.85 29.55 2.40
N ILE A 821 -14.08 29.86 2.00
CA ILE A 821 -14.83 29.08 1.01
C ILE A 821 -14.10 29.12 -0.35
N ALA A 822 -13.65 30.29 -0.80
CA ALA A 822 -12.90 30.42 -2.05
C ALA A 822 -11.57 29.60 -2.02
N LYS A 823 -10.87 29.56 -0.88
CA LYS A 823 -9.68 28.70 -0.66
C LYS A 823 -10.01 27.20 -0.71
N GLY A 824 -11.14 26.79 -0.12
CA GLY A 824 -11.60 25.40 -0.19
C GLY A 824 -11.95 24.99 -1.63
N MET A 825 -12.62 25.88 -2.37
CA MET A 825 -13.00 25.63 -3.76
C MET A 825 -11.82 25.65 -4.74
N ASN A 826 -10.84 26.55 -4.58
CA ASN A 826 -9.60 26.52 -5.36
C ASN A 826 -8.86 25.19 -5.18
N TYR A 827 -8.87 24.63 -3.97
CA TYR A 827 -8.30 23.31 -3.73
C TYR A 827 -9.07 22.19 -4.45
N LEU A 828 -10.40 22.29 -4.60
CA LEU A 828 -11.17 21.34 -5.41
C LEU A 828 -10.89 21.53 -6.92
N GLU A 829 -10.74 22.78 -7.40
CA GLU A 829 -10.30 23.12 -8.76
C GLU A 829 -8.91 22.50 -9.07
N ASP A 830 -7.91 22.75 -8.20
CA ASP A 830 -6.55 22.17 -8.31
C ASP A 830 -6.53 20.63 -8.29
N ARG A 831 -7.57 20.00 -7.75
CA ARG A 831 -7.73 18.53 -7.65
C ARG A 831 -8.68 17.95 -8.70
N ARG A 832 -9.15 18.73 -9.69
CA ARG A 832 -10.13 18.34 -10.73
C ARG A 832 -11.46 17.81 -10.18
N LEU A 833 -11.89 18.31 -9.02
CA LEU A 833 -13.16 17.97 -8.39
C LEU A 833 -14.17 19.12 -8.56
N VAL A 834 -15.33 18.83 -9.13
CA VAL A 834 -16.47 19.77 -9.22
C VAL A 834 -17.43 19.48 -8.06
N HIS A 835 -17.79 20.46 -7.24
CA HIS A 835 -18.61 20.28 -6.03
C HIS A 835 -20.10 20.07 -6.34
N ARG A 836 -20.65 20.80 -7.30
CA ARG A 836 -22.01 20.64 -7.88
C ARG A 836 -23.19 20.96 -6.95
N ASP A 837 -22.94 21.21 -5.66
CA ASP A 837 -23.92 21.73 -4.69
C ASP A 837 -23.25 22.64 -3.64
N LEU A 838 -22.53 23.68 -4.09
CA LEU A 838 -21.97 24.68 -3.17
C LEU A 838 -23.08 25.66 -2.72
N ALA A 839 -23.34 25.68 -1.41
CA ALA A 839 -24.34 26.53 -0.77
C ALA A 839 -23.98 26.79 0.70
N ALA A 840 -24.53 27.83 1.33
CA ALA A 840 -24.24 28.13 2.75
C ALA A 840 -24.65 27.01 3.73
N ARG A 841 -25.60 26.14 3.34
CA ARG A 841 -26.00 24.92 4.07
C ARG A 841 -24.94 23.80 4.02
N ASN A 842 -24.10 23.79 2.98
CA ASN A 842 -23.03 22.82 2.75
C ASN A 842 -21.66 23.39 3.15
N VAL A 843 -21.65 24.41 4.02
CA VAL A 843 -20.46 24.90 4.71
C VAL A 843 -20.70 24.73 6.21
N LEU A 844 -19.75 24.14 6.93
CA LEU A 844 -19.83 23.87 8.37
C LEU A 844 -18.90 24.78 9.16
N VAL A 845 -19.31 25.13 10.38
CA VAL A 845 -18.59 26.05 11.27
C VAL A 845 -17.86 25.25 12.35
N LYS A 846 -16.51 25.21 12.30
CA LYS A 846 -15.67 24.59 13.34
C LYS A 846 -15.51 25.54 14.53
N THR A 847 -15.26 26.80 14.24
CA THR A 847 -15.23 27.93 15.19
C THR A 847 -15.76 29.18 14.46
N PRO A 848 -16.14 30.27 15.14
CA PRO A 848 -16.56 31.50 14.47
C PRO A 848 -15.54 32.02 13.44
N GLN A 849 -14.25 31.75 13.66
CA GLN A 849 -13.14 32.14 12.79
C GLN A 849 -12.77 31.09 11.72
N HIS A 850 -13.34 29.87 11.75
CA HIS A 850 -12.93 28.75 10.87
C HIS A 850 -14.12 27.94 10.31
N VAL A 851 -14.24 27.91 8.99
CA VAL A 851 -15.25 27.12 8.25
C VAL A 851 -14.62 26.04 7.35
N LYS A 852 -15.38 24.96 7.11
CA LYS A 852 -15.03 23.87 6.16
C LYS A 852 -16.21 23.54 5.24
N ILE A 853 -15.96 23.36 3.95
CA ILE A 853 -16.95 22.90 2.95
C ILE A 853 -17.28 21.41 3.16
N THR A 854 -18.55 21.01 3.06
CA THR A 854 -19.03 19.63 3.24
C THR A 854 -19.92 19.19 2.07
N ASP A 855 -20.33 17.91 2.07
CA ASP A 855 -21.38 17.38 1.19
C ASP A 855 -21.14 17.59 -0.32
N PHE A 856 -19.87 17.71 -0.72
CA PHE A 856 -19.38 17.49 -2.09
C PHE A 856 -19.46 16.01 -2.51
N GLY A 857 -20.41 15.25 -1.98
CA GLY A 857 -20.58 13.81 -2.26
C GLY A 857 -20.98 13.55 -3.72
N LEU A 858 -21.79 14.44 -4.30
CA LEU A 858 -22.12 14.42 -5.73
C LEU A 858 -20.93 14.83 -6.63
N ALA A 859 -19.74 15.11 -6.07
CA ALA A 859 -18.57 15.47 -6.86
C ALA A 859 -18.08 14.28 -7.70
N LYS A 860 -17.55 14.61 -8.88
CA LYS A 860 -17.01 13.63 -9.81
C LYS A 860 -15.70 14.15 -10.38
N LEU A 861 -14.74 13.23 -10.51
CA LEU A 861 -13.45 13.50 -11.14
C LEU A 861 -13.66 13.70 -12.64
N LEU A 862 -13.12 14.77 -13.20
CA LEU A 862 -13.08 14.99 -14.66
C LEU A 862 -11.89 14.24 -15.27
N GLY A 863 -12.10 13.50 -16.36
CA GLY A 863 -11.05 12.78 -17.08
C GLY A 863 -9.94 13.68 -17.62
N ALA A 864 -8.83 13.08 -18.08
CA ALA A 864 -7.68 13.83 -18.59
C ALA A 864 -8.03 14.78 -19.76
N GLU A 865 -8.94 14.34 -20.65
CA GLU A 865 -9.43 15.07 -21.82
C GLU A 865 -10.82 15.71 -21.64
N GLU A 866 -11.54 15.39 -20.56
CA GLU A 866 -12.91 15.86 -20.32
C GLU A 866 -12.91 17.21 -19.59
N LYS A 867 -13.56 18.23 -20.19
CA LYS A 867 -13.77 19.54 -19.56
C LYS A 867 -15.09 19.64 -18.79
N GLU A 868 -16.04 18.75 -19.09
CA GLU A 868 -17.45 18.89 -18.76
C GLU A 868 -18.03 17.53 -18.37
N TYR A 869 -18.88 17.49 -17.34
CA TYR A 869 -19.63 16.29 -16.96
C TYR A 869 -21.13 16.44 -17.25
N HIS A 870 -21.73 15.44 -17.91
CA HIS A 870 -23.17 15.31 -18.11
C HIS A 870 -23.78 14.25 -17.14
N ALA A 871 -24.95 14.52 -16.57
CA ALA A 871 -25.53 13.70 -15.50
C ALA A 871 -26.91 13.06 -15.83
N GLU A 872 -27.01 11.75 -15.60
CA GLU A 872 -28.25 10.95 -15.73
C GLU A 872 -29.22 11.14 -14.54
N GLY A 873 -29.84 12.31 -14.44
CA GLY A 873 -30.98 12.56 -13.53
C GLY A 873 -30.63 12.79 -12.04
N GLY A 874 -31.68 12.87 -11.20
CA GLY A 874 -31.60 13.11 -9.75
C GLY A 874 -32.29 14.40 -9.27
N LYS A 875 -32.49 14.52 -7.94
CA LYS A 875 -32.87 15.79 -7.30
C LYS A 875 -31.69 16.76 -7.33
N VAL A 876 -31.91 18.03 -7.68
CA VAL A 876 -30.84 19.01 -7.92
C VAL A 876 -31.14 20.40 -7.32
N PRO A 877 -30.13 21.17 -6.90
CA PRO A 877 -30.28 22.42 -6.14
C PRO A 877 -30.54 23.64 -7.03
N ILE A 878 -31.58 23.61 -7.88
CA ILE A 878 -31.78 24.52 -9.04
C ILE A 878 -31.47 26.01 -8.75
N LYS A 879 -31.86 26.54 -7.59
CA LYS A 879 -31.66 27.97 -7.25
C LYS A 879 -30.20 28.38 -6.98
N TRP A 880 -29.27 27.43 -6.88
CA TRP A 880 -27.82 27.64 -6.75
C TRP A 880 -27.06 27.27 -8.04
N MET A 881 -27.72 26.64 -9.01
CA MET A 881 -27.08 26.09 -10.21
C MET A 881 -26.85 27.15 -11.30
N ALA A 882 -25.78 26.97 -12.07
CA ALA A 882 -25.53 27.73 -13.30
C ALA A 882 -26.51 27.34 -14.41
N LEU A 883 -26.73 28.25 -15.37
CA LEU A 883 -27.73 28.07 -16.43
C LEU A 883 -27.44 26.85 -17.31
N GLU A 884 -26.18 26.59 -17.65
CA GLU A 884 -25.74 25.40 -18.40
C GLU A 884 -25.98 24.08 -17.63
N SER A 885 -25.90 24.12 -16.30
CA SER A 885 -26.18 22.96 -15.43
C SER A 885 -27.69 22.68 -15.32
N ILE A 886 -28.51 23.73 -15.42
CA ILE A 886 -29.98 23.62 -15.45
C ILE A 886 -30.43 23.07 -16.81
N LEU A 887 -29.98 23.69 -17.92
CA LEU A 887 -30.46 23.39 -19.28
C LEU A 887 -29.84 22.12 -19.90
N HIS A 888 -28.54 21.88 -19.70
CA HIS A 888 -27.77 20.87 -20.44
C HIS A 888 -27.13 19.81 -19.53
N ARG A 889 -27.37 19.90 -18.21
CA ARG A 889 -26.76 19.06 -17.18
C ARG A 889 -25.22 19.09 -17.20
N ILE A 890 -24.62 20.16 -17.71
CA ILE A 890 -23.17 20.38 -17.76
C ILE A 890 -22.69 20.84 -16.38
N TYR A 891 -21.65 20.20 -15.85
CA TYR A 891 -21.00 20.59 -14.60
C TYR A 891 -19.49 20.78 -14.81
N THR A 892 -18.99 21.92 -14.35
CA THR A 892 -17.59 22.38 -14.46
C THR A 892 -17.19 23.23 -13.24
N HIS A 893 -15.91 23.53 -13.04
CA HIS A 893 -15.48 24.48 -12.00
C HIS A 893 -16.12 25.88 -12.17
N GLN A 894 -16.40 26.30 -13.41
CA GLN A 894 -17.10 27.57 -13.69
C GLN A 894 -18.59 27.52 -13.31
N SER A 895 -19.20 26.33 -13.25
CA SER A 895 -20.54 26.15 -12.66
C SER A 895 -20.52 26.24 -11.13
N ASP A 896 -19.45 25.76 -10.46
CA ASP A 896 -19.27 25.96 -9.02
C ASP A 896 -19.02 27.45 -8.68
N VAL A 897 -18.35 28.22 -9.55
CA VAL A 897 -18.17 29.68 -9.39
C VAL A 897 -19.52 30.41 -9.33
N TRP A 898 -20.51 29.98 -10.12
CA TRP A 898 -21.86 30.52 -10.05
C TRP A 898 -22.51 30.24 -8.68
N SER A 899 -22.42 28.99 -8.21
CA SER A 899 -22.91 28.57 -6.91
C SER A 899 -22.19 29.25 -5.73
N TYR A 900 -20.90 29.57 -5.89
CA TYR A 900 -20.15 30.44 -4.98
C TYR A 900 -20.74 31.85 -4.94
N GLY A 901 -21.05 32.45 -6.09
CA GLY A 901 -21.73 33.75 -6.16
C GLY A 901 -23.05 33.75 -5.38
N VAL A 902 -23.87 32.70 -5.51
CA VAL A 902 -25.11 32.53 -4.72
C VAL A 902 -24.80 32.33 -3.23
N THR A 903 -23.76 31.58 -2.88
CA THR A 903 -23.33 31.37 -1.48
C THR A 903 -22.89 32.69 -0.83
N VAL A 904 -22.14 33.54 -1.53
CA VAL A 904 -21.79 34.89 -1.02
C VAL A 904 -23.05 35.73 -0.84
N TRP A 905 -24.04 35.65 -1.74
CA TRP A 905 -25.32 36.32 -1.57
C TRP A 905 -26.10 35.83 -0.34
N GLU A 906 -26.11 34.52 -0.06
CA GLU A 906 -26.69 33.97 1.18
C GLU A 906 -26.01 34.57 2.43
N LEU A 907 -24.67 34.66 2.46
CA LEU A 907 -23.94 35.26 3.59
C LEU A 907 -24.29 36.75 3.78
N MET A 908 -24.24 37.52 2.69
CA MET A 908 -24.48 38.97 2.74
C MET A 908 -25.95 39.35 2.97
N THR A 909 -26.86 38.38 2.93
CA THR A 909 -28.29 38.53 3.29
C THR A 909 -28.66 37.80 4.59
N PHE A 910 -27.66 37.37 5.38
CA PHE A 910 -27.82 36.63 6.64
C PHE A 910 -28.74 35.40 6.52
N GLY A 911 -28.54 34.64 5.44
CA GLY A 911 -29.25 33.40 5.15
C GLY A 911 -30.65 33.58 4.55
N SER A 912 -30.87 34.65 3.79
CA SER A 912 -32.10 34.79 3.00
C SER A 912 -32.14 33.75 1.87
N LYS A 913 -33.35 33.37 1.43
CA LYS A 913 -33.54 32.32 0.42
C LYS A 913 -33.29 32.89 -0.99
N PRO A 914 -32.39 32.30 -1.81
CA PRO A 914 -32.21 32.73 -3.20
C PRO A 914 -33.52 32.65 -3.98
N TYR A 915 -33.79 33.67 -4.81
CA TYR A 915 -34.99 33.77 -5.65
C TYR A 915 -36.30 33.45 -4.89
N ASP A 916 -36.49 34.02 -3.69
CA ASP A 916 -37.64 33.62 -2.86
C ASP A 916 -38.99 33.95 -3.51
N GLY A 917 -40.02 33.18 -3.17
CA GLY A 917 -41.33 33.20 -3.84
C GLY A 917 -41.36 32.57 -5.25
N ILE A 918 -40.23 32.53 -5.97
CA ILE A 918 -40.17 32.04 -7.36
C ILE A 918 -40.11 30.49 -7.40
N PRO A 919 -40.95 29.80 -8.20
CA PRO A 919 -40.86 28.35 -8.38
C PRO A 919 -39.55 27.90 -9.05
N ALA A 920 -39.03 26.73 -8.67
CA ALA A 920 -37.77 26.21 -9.22
C ALA A 920 -37.84 25.97 -10.75
N SER A 921 -39.04 25.71 -11.29
CA SER A 921 -39.33 25.53 -12.72
C SER A 921 -39.18 26.80 -13.56
N GLU A 922 -39.22 27.99 -12.95
CA GLU A 922 -39.17 29.28 -13.68
C GLU A 922 -37.77 29.89 -13.72
N ILE A 923 -36.83 29.35 -12.95
CA ILE A 923 -35.48 29.91 -12.76
C ILE A 923 -34.71 30.01 -14.08
N SER A 924 -34.79 29.01 -14.97
CA SER A 924 -34.15 29.08 -16.30
C SER A 924 -34.63 30.29 -17.10
N SER A 925 -35.94 30.45 -17.25
CA SER A 925 -36.56 31.55 -18.01
C SER A 925 -36.37 32.94 -17.39
N ILE A 926 -35.89 33.04 -16.16
CA ILE A 926 -35.49 34.28 -15.48
C ILE A 926 -34.00 34.56 -15.74
N LEU A 927 -33.16 33.53 -15.60
CA LEU A 927 -31.73 33.63 -15.86
C LEU A 927 -31.40 33.93 -17.34
N GLU A 928 -32.18 33.37 -18.27
CA GLU A 928 -32.11 33.62 -19.72
C GLU A 928 -32.41 35.09 -20.08
N LYS A 929 -33.32 35.75 -19.34
CA LYS A 929 -33.61 37.19 -19.51
C LYS A 929 -32.50 38.10 -18.98
N GLY A 930 -31.47 37.54 -18.34
CA GLY A 930 -30.41 38.30 -17.67
C GLY A 930 -30.76 38.75 -16.25
N GLU A 931 -31.90 38.35 -15.69
CA GLU A 931 -32.25 38.67 -14.30
C GLU A 931 -31.34 37.92 -13.31
N ARG A 932 -30.98 38.56 -12.19
CA ARG A 932 -30.04 38.06 -11.18
C ARG A 932 -30.52 38.41 -9.77
N LEU A 933 -29.91 37.80 -8.75
CA LEU A 933 -30.20 38.13 -7.35
C LEU A 933 -29.85 39.61 -7.07
N PRO A 934 -30.70 40.35 -6.33
CA PRO A 934 -30.50 41.79 -6.11
C PRO A 934 -29.32 42.07 -5.17
N GLN A 935 -28.72 43.26 -5.28
CA GLN A 935 -27.64 43.71 -4.39
C GLN A 935 -28.08 43.64 -2.91
N PRO A 936 -27.36 42.88 -2.04
CA PRO A 936 -27.66 42.84 -0.62
C PRO A 936 -27.49 44.22 0.03
N PRO A 937 -28.40 44.66 0.95
CA PRO A 937 -28.39 46.02 1.49
C PRO A 937 -27.10 46.46 2.20
N ILE A 938 -26.30 45.51 2.70
CA ILE A 938 -25.01 45.80 3.35
C ILE A 938 -23.85 45.93 2.36
N CYS A 939 -23.97 45.49 1.11
CA CYS A 939 -22.85 45.44 0.16
C CYS A 939 -22.63 46.78 -0.55
N THR A 940 -21.38 47.23 -0.68
CA THR A 940 -21.05 48.20 -1.73
C THR A 940 -21.12 47.55 -3.12
N ILE A 941 -21.13 48.41 -4.15
CA ILE A 941 -21.16 47.95 -5.53
C ILE A 941 -19.92 47.12 -5.91
N ASP A 942 -18.76 47.32 -5.25
CA ASP A 942 -17.57 46.50 -5.48
C ASP A 942 -17.81 45.01 -5.18
N VAL A 943 -18.46 44.71 -4.05
CA VAL A 943 -18.79 43.33 -3.64
C VAL A 943 -19.84 42.74 -4.57
N TYR A 944 -20.87 43.52 -4.91
CA TYR A 944 -21.92 43.09 -5.82
C TYR A 944 -21.42 42.84 -7.25
N MET A 945 -20.47 43.63 -7.74
CA MET A 945 -19.85 43.42 -9.05
C MET A 945 -19.03 42.11 -9.11
N ILE A 946 -18.53 41.59 -7.98
CA ILE A 946 -17.95 40.24 -7.93
C ILE A 946 -19.05 39.16 -8.01
N MET A 947 -20.18 39.34 -7.31
CA MET A 947 -21.32 38.42 -7.45
C MET A 947 -21.82 38.37 -8.90
N VAL A 948 -21.99 39.53 -9.55
CA VAL A 948 -22.43 39.63 -10.95
C VAL A 948 -21.42 38.95 -11.90
N LYS A 949 -20.12 39.11 -11.69
CA LYS A 949 -19.07 38.37 -12.43
C LYS A 949 -19.19 36.84 -12.28
N CYS A 950 -19.61 36.35 -11.13
CA CYS A 950 -19.86 34.91 -10.91
C CYS A 950 -21.10 34.41 -11.69
N TRP A 951 -22.02 35.30 -12.07
CA TRP A 951 -23.27 34.97 -12.77
C TRP A 951 -23.31 35.41 -14.25
N MET A 952 -22.14 35.58 -14.87
CA MET A 952 -22.03 35.73 -16.33
C MET A 952 -22.63 34.51 -17.04
N ILE A 953 -23.37 34.72 -18.14
CA ILE A 953 -23.98 33.62 -18.90
C ILE A 953 -22.89 32.73 -19.47
N ASP A 954 -21.96 33.32 -20.22
CA ASP A 954 -20.72 32.67 -20.62
C ASP A 954 -19.92 32.21 -19.39
N ALA A 955 -19.49 30.95 -19.42
CA ALA A 955 -18.73 30.31 -18.36
C ALA A 955 -17.26 30.76 -18.36
N ASP A 956 -16.65 31.02 -19.52
CA ASP A 956 -15.24 31.45 -19.61
C ASP A 956 -15.06 32.91 -19.14
N SER A 957 -16.12 33.72 -19.19
CA SER A 957 -16.18 35.08 -18.61
C SER A 957 -16.28 35.11 -17.06
N ARG A 958 -16.39 33.97 -16.37
CA ARG A 958 -16.49 33.91 -14.90
C ARG A 958 -15.08 33.83 -14.25
N PRO A 959 -14.83 34.55 -13.14
CA PRO A 959 -13.52 34.57 -12.49
C PRO A 959 -13.18 33.23 -11.84
N LYS A 960 -11.91 32.80 -11.91
CA LYS A 960 -11.48 31.57 -11.24
C LYS A 960 -11.43 31.71 -9.71
N PHE A 961 -11.44 30.60 -8.97
CA PHE A 961 -11.36 30.66 -7.50
C PHE A 961 -10.09 31.37 -7.02
N ARG A 962 -8.97 31.24 -7.75
CA ARG A 962 -7.72 31.95 -7.49
C ARG A 962 -7.88 33.49 -7.51
N GLU A 963 -8.69 34.02 -8.41
CA GLU A 963 -8.98 35.46 -8.53
C GLU A 963 -9.94 35.91 -7.43
N LEU A 964 -10.96 35.11 -7.13
CA LEU A 964 -11.90 35.35 -6.04
C LEU A 964 -11.17 35.42 -4.68
N ILE A 965 -10.20 34.52 -4.43
CA ILE A 965 -9.34 34.59 -3.24
C ILE A 965 -8.61 35.94 -3.17
N ILE A 966 -8.06 36.44 -4.28
CA ILE A 966 -7.29 37.69 -4.31
C ILE A 966 -8.19 38.89 -3.98
N GLU A 967 -9.35 39.03 -4.64
CA GLU A 967 -10.25 40.17 -4.41
C GLU A 967 -10.90 40.13 -3.02
N PHE A 968 -11.41 38.99 -2.55
CA PHE A 968 -11.96 38.90 -1.18
C PHE A 968 -10.86 39.07 -0.11
N SER A 969 -9.62 38.60 -0.33
CA SER A 969 -8.50 38.83 0.60
C SER A 969 -7.94 40.26 0.59
N LYS A 970 -8.33 41.06 -0.41
CA LYS A 970 -8.08 42.50 -0.50
C LYS A 970 -9.18 43.26 0.22
N MET A 971 -10.44 42.88 0.04
CA MET A 971 -11.59 43.44 0.78
C MET A 971 -11.51 43.16 2.29
N ALA A 972 -11.11 41.96 2.70
CA ALA A 972 -10.99 41.55 4.09
C ALA A 972 -9.89 42.31 4.90
N ARG A 973 -9.14 43.23 4.27
CA ARG A 973 -8.18 44.12 4.94
C ARG A 973 -8.77 45.47 5.34
N ASP A 974 -9.91 45.83 4.75
CA ASP A 974 -10.61 47.10 4.97
C ASP A 974 -12.14 46.84 4.95
N PRO A 975 -12.67 46.01 5.88
CA PRO A 975 -14.01 45.42 5.72
C PRO A 975 -15.16 46.44 5.65
N GLN A 976 -15.08 47.49 6.46
CA GLN A 976 -16.09 48.54 6.59
C GLN A 976 -16.27 49.37 5.31
N ARG A 977 -15.24 49.44 4.47
CA ARG A 977 -15.32 50.07 3.14
C ARG A 977 -16.18 49.27 2.16
N TYR A 978 -16.29 47.96 2.35
CA TYR A 978 -16.97 47.05 1.42
C TYR A 978 -18.32 46.55 1.94
N LEU A 979 -18.51 46.51 3.27
CA LEU A 979 -19.76 46.13 3.92
C LEU A 979 -20.20 47.18 4.94
N VAL A 980 -21.38 47.78 4.72
CA VAL A 980 -21.99 48.80 5.58
C VAL A 980 -22.94 48.12 6.58
N ILE A 981 -22.43 47.85 7.77
CA ILE A 981 -23.18 47.23 8.87
C ILE A 981 -23.29 48.22 10.05
N GLN A 982 -24.50 48.42 10.58
CA GLN A 982 -24.71 49.34 11.70
C GLN A 982 -24.12 48.76 13.00
N GLY A 983 -23.14 49.46 13.58
CA GLY A 983 -22.51 49.04 14.84
C GLY A 983 -21.38 48.02 14.68
N ASP A 984 -20.83 47.85 13.46
CA ASP A 984 -19.79 46.88 13.11
C ASP A 984 -18.60 46.82 14.10
N GLU A 985 -18.09 47.96 14.56
CA GLU A 985 -17.01 48.06 15.57
C GLU A 985 -17.34 47.41 16.92
N ARG A 986 -18.62 47.15 17.20
CA ARG A 986 -19.12 46.52 18.45
C ARG A 986 -19.52 45.06 18.25
N MET A 987 -19.55 44.58 16.99
CA MET A 987 -19.93 43.21 16.67
C MET A 987 -18.74 42.27 16.88
N HIS A 988 -18.65 41.74 18.10
CA HIS A 988 -17.64 40.76 18.49
C HIS A 988 -18.31 39.46 18.91
N LEU A 989 -18.32 38.48 18.01
CA LEU A 989 -18.63 37.09 18.37
C LEU A 989 -17.70 36.65 19.51
N PRO A 990 -18.20 35.95 20.55
CA PRO A 990 -17.41 35.60 21.72
C PRO A 990 -16.10 34.87 21.39
N SER A 991 -15.06 35.18 22.16
CA SER A 991 -13.76 34.50 22.05
C SER A 991 -13.94 32.98 22.24
N PRO A 992 -13.26 32.12 21.44
CA PRO A 992 -13.30 30.66 21.61
C PRO A 992 -12.91 30.15 23.01
N THR A 993 -12.32 31.01 23.85
CA THR A 993 -11.98 30.72 25.25
C THR A 993 -13.17 30.69 26.21
N ASP A 994 -14.33 31.23 25.84
CA ASP A 994 -15.49 31.29 26.75
C ASP A 994 -16.77 30.78 26.06
N SER A 995 -17.00 29.48 26.21
CA SER A 995 -18.18 28.80 25.66
C SER A 995 -18.74 27.81 26.68
N ASN A 996 -19.91 28.14 27.22
CA ASN A 996 -20.69 27.25 28.08
C ASN A 996 -21.07 25.94 27.36
N PHE A 997 -21.07 25.92 26.02
CA PHE A 997 -21.31 24.73 25.21
C PHE A 997 -20.16 23.71 25.31
N TYR A 998 -18.90 24.16 25.41
CA TYR A 998 -17.79 23.24 25.67
C TYR A 998 -17.86 22.65 27.08
N ARG A 999 -18.30 23.43 28.09
CA ARG A 999 -18.56 22.91 29.45
C ARG A 999 -19.68 21.85 29.42
N ALA A 1000 -20.83 22.16 28.82
CA ALA A 1000 -21.92 21.20 28.65
C ALA A 1000 -21.59 19.97 27.76
N LEU A 1001 -20.48 19.99 27.00
CA LEU A 1001 -19.96 18.83 26.27
C LEU A 1001 -18.98 17.97 27.11
N MET A 1002 -18.51 18.51 28.24
CA MET A 1002 -17.59 17.88 29.20
C MET A 1002 -18.29 17.45 30.50
N ASP A 1003 -19.49 17.98 30.78
CA ASP A 1003 -20.30 17.68 31.98
C ASP A 1003 -21.02 16.30 31.95
N GLU A 1004 -20.86 15.49 30.87
CA GLU A 1004 -21.24 14.07 30.88
C GLU A 1004 -20.12 13.24 31.58
N GLU A 1005 -20.46 12.43 32.59
CA GLU A 1005 -19.59 11.90 33.68
C GLU A 1005 -18.43 10.94 33.30
N ASP A 1006 -17.96 10.92 32.04
CA ASP A 1006 -17.10 9.86 31.49
C ASP A 1006 -15.99 10.40 30.52
N MET A 1007 -15.60 11.69 30.62
CA MET A 1007 -14.97 12.44 29.51
C MET A 1007 -13.47 12.82 29.65
N ASP A 1008 -12.72 12.16 30.54
CA ASP A 1008 -11.30 12.50 30.90
C ASP A 1008 -10.22 12.35 29.78
N ASP A 1009 -10.53 11.73 28.63
CA ASP A 1009 -9.56 11.43 27.53
C ASP A 1009 -10.13 11.80 26.12
N VAL A 1010 -10.79 12.97 25.98
CA VAL A 1010 -11.34 13.48 24.69
C VAL A 1010 -10.30 14.30 23.90
N VAL A 1011 -10.24 14.12 22.57
CA VAL A 1011 -9.31 14.84 21.66
C VAL A 1011 -10.01 15.26 20.35
N ASP A 1012 -9.65 16.40 19.76
CA ASP A 1012 -10.18 16.86 18.46
C ASP A 1012 -9.69 15.96 17.30
N ALA A 1013 -10.55 15.73 16.30
CA ALA A 1013 -10.21 14.88 15.16
C ALA A 1013 -9.04 15.42 14.33
N ASP A 1014 -8.94 16.75 14.11
CA ASP A 1014 -7.79 17.32 13.41
C ASP A 1014 -6.49 17.16 14.23
N GLU A 1015 -6.55 17.22 15.57
CA GLU A 1015 -5.38 17.05 16.46
C GLU A 1015 -4.92 15.59 16.54
N TYR A 1016 -5.87 14.66 16.69
CA TYR A 1016 -5.62 13.22 16.68
C TYR A 1016 -5.03 12.74 15.35
N LEU A 1017 -5.50 13.31 14.23
CA LEU A 1017 -5.05 12.95 12.88
C LEU A 1017 -3.88 13.78 12.37
N ILE A 1018 -3.54 14.92 13.00
CA ILE A 1018 -2.40 15.78 12.64
C ILE A 1018 -1.63 16.16 13.91
N PRO A 1019 -0.77 15.26 14.45
CA PRO A 1019 0.07 15.60 15.59
C PRO A 1019 1.13 16.63 15.19
N GLN A 1020 0.89 17.90 15.51
CA GLN A 1020 1.77 19.00 15.08
C GLN A 1020 3.19 18.85 15.64
N GLN A 1021 4.19 19.06 14.79
CA GLN A 1021 5.61 18.92 15.15
C GLN A 1021 6.10 19.92 16.23
N GLY A 1022 5.27 20.89 16.64
CA GLY A 1022 5.61 21.88 17.67
C GLY A 1022 5.60 21.38 19.13
N PHE A 1023 4.91 20.28 19.44
CA PHE A 1023 4.63 19.87 20.83
C PHE A 1023 5.81 19.23 21.60
N PHE A 1024 7.02 19.19 21.01
CA PHE A 1024 8.22 18.61 21.64
C PHE A 1024 9.13 19.61 22.37
N SER A 1025 8.73 20.88 22.46
CA SER A 1025 9.45 21.92 23.22
C SER A 1025 9.21 21.79 24.73
N SER A 1026 10.18 21.25 25.47
CA SER A 1026 10.11 21.22 26.94
C SER A 1026 10.42 22.61 27.54
N PRO A 1027 9.76 23.03 28.63
CA PRO A 1027 9.77 24.43 29.09
C PRO A 1027 11.04 24.80 29.89
N SER A 1028 12.19 24.93 29.22
CA SER A 1028 13.48 25.19 29.91
C SER A 1028 14.55 26.00 29.14
N THR A 1029 14.19 26.85 28.18
CA THR A 1029 15.08 27.92 27.67
C THR A 1029 14.31 29.18 27.29
N SER A 1030 14.51 30.26 28.04
CA SER A 1030 13.92 31.58 27.77
C SER A 1030 14.91 32.51 27.05
N ARG A 1031 14.54 33.03 25.87
CA ARG A 1031 14.93 34.39 25.42
C ARG A 1031 14.23 34.88 24.13
N THR A 1032 13.51 36.00 24.28
CA THR A 1032 13.34 37.13 23.34
C THR A 1032 12.86 36.88 21.90
N PRO A 1033 11.59 37.24 21.60
CA PRO A 1033 11.12 37.59 20.25
C PRO A 1033 11.20 39.11 19.97
N LEU A 1034 11.59 39.48 18.75
CA LEU A 1034 11.54 40.81 18.11
C LEU A 1034 11.42 40.56 16.59
N LEU A 1035 10.83 41.40 15.73
CA LEU A 1035 10.25 42.74 15.90
C LEU A 1035 9.23 43.00 14.76
N SER A 1036 8.14 43.72 15.05
CA SER A 1036 7.36 44.66 14.17
C SER A 1036 5.84 44.53 14.41
N SER A 1037 5.06 45.61 14.57
CA SER A 1037 5.43 47.02 14.82
C SER A 1037 4.20 47.84 15.24
N LEU A 1038 4.31 48.61 16.34
CA LEU A 1038 3.50 49.83 16.65
C LEU A 1038 1.99 49.61 16.93
N SER A 1039 1.30 50.40 17.76
CA SER A 1039 1.66 51.48 18.70
C SER A 1039 0.52 51.72 19.72
N ALA A 1040 0.65 52.76 20.58
CA ALA A 1040 -0.32 53.27 21.56
C ALA A 1040 -0.37 52.60 22.97
N THR A 1041 0.33 53.27 23.89
CA THR A 1041 0.20 53.21 25.37
C THR A 1041 -1.23 53.55 25.84
N SER A 1042 -1.71 53.16 27.03
CA SER A 1042 -1.07 53.41 28.34
C SER A 1042 -1.74 52.69 29.54
N ASN A 1043 -0.97 52.62 30.64
CA ASN A 1043 -1.27 52.39 32.07
C ASN A 1043 -2.75 52.56 32.54
N ASN A 1044 -3.27 51.94 33.62
CA ASN A 1044 -2.59 51.44 34.82
C ASN A 1044 -3.49 50.55 35.74
N SER A 1045 -2.87 49.96 36.78
CA SER A 1045 -3.43 49.62 38.11
C SER A 1045 -4.75 48.81 38.27
N THR A 1046 -4.55 47.54 38.59
CA THR A 1046 -5.37 46.64 39.44
C THR A 1046 -6.21 47.28 40.55
N VAL A 1047 -7.48 46.84 40.68
CA VAL A 1047 -8.24 46.72 41.94
C VAL A 1047 -9.12 45.46 41.84
N ALA A 1048 -9.39 44.77 42.96
CA ALA A 1048 -10.34 43.67 43.05
C ALA A 1048 -11.42 43.97 44.10
N CYS A 1049 -12.65 43.46 43.95
CA CYS A 1049 -13.50 43.02 45.08
C CYS A 1049 -14.78 42.28 44.63
N ILE A 1050 -15.38 41.60 45.61
CA ILE A 1050 -16.53 40.70 45.54
C ILE A 1050 -17.81 41.43 45.99
N ASP A 1051 -18.94 41.20 45.34
CA ASP A 1051 -20.27 41.01 45.96
C ASP A 1051 -21.20 40.33 44.91
N ARG A 1052 -22.18 39.43 45.14
CA ARG A 1052 -22.80 38.72 46.29
C ARG A 1052 -24.31 39.03 46.47
N ASN A 1053 -25.14 38.02 46.12
CA ASN A 1053 -26.53 37.72 46.53
C ASN A 1053 -27.75 38.48 45.93
N GLY A 1054 -28.72 37.68 45.45
CA GLY A 1054 -30.18 37.97 45.40
C GLY A 1054 -30.71 38.45 44.05
N LEU A 1055 -31.73 37.85 43.41
CA LEU A 1055 -32.95 37.21 43.96
C LEU A 1055 -33.43 35.97 43.15
N GLN A 1056 -34.67 35.51 43.36
CA GLN A 1056 -35.17 34.19 42.94
C GLN A 1056 -36.04 34.14 41.66
N SER A 1057 -36.10 32.94 41.09
CA SER A 1057 -37.19 32.31 40.31
C SER A 1057 -37.68 32.96 38.99
N CYS A 1058 -37.46 32.25 37.88
CA CYS A 1058 -38.56 31.57 37.17
C CYS A 1058 -38.02 30.44 36.26
N PRO A 1059 -38.68 29.27 36.15
CA PRO A 1059 -38.24 28.18 35.29
C PRO A 1059 -38.80 28.33 33.86
N ILE A 1060 -37.95 28.26 32.84
CA ILE A 1060 -38.39 28.26 31.43
C ILE A 1060 -37.73 27.10 30.69
N LYS A 1061 -38.53 26.04 30.51
CA LYS A 1061 -38.56 25.06 29.42
C LYS A 1061 -37.24 24.67 28.73
N GLU A 1062 -36.91 23.40 28.94
CA GLU A 1062 -36.34 22.51 27.92
C GLU A 1062 -37.23 22.47 26.65
N ASP A 1063 -36.79 21.76 25.60
CA ASP A 1063 -37.43 21.65 24.26
C ASP A 1063 -37.23 22.83 23.26
N SER A 1064 -35.98 23.13 22.88
CA SER A 1064 -35.66 23.64 21.52
C SER A 1064 -34.17 23.51 21.13
N PHE A 1065 -33.68 22.29 20.88
CA PHE A 1065 -32.29 22.04 20.43
C PHE A 1065 -32.17 20.85 19.45
N LEU A 1066 -32.98 20.86 18.38
CA LEU A 1066 -33.14 19.75 17.42
C LEU A 1066 -33.22 20.17 15.93
N GLN A 1067 -32.39 21.11 15.49
CA GLN A 1067 -32.19 21.44 14.06
C GLN A 1067 -30.84 22.16 13.87
N ARG A 1068 -29.77 21.44 13.47
CA ARG A 1068 -28.45 22.05 13.15
C ARG A 1068 -27.66 21.38 12.01
N TYR A 1069 -28.15 20.26 11.48
CA TYR A 1069 -27.56 19.56 10.33
C TYR A 1069 -28.65 19.40 9.26
N SER A 1070 -28.33 19.88 8.05
CA SER A 1070 -29.19 20.07 6.87
C SER A 1070 -30.58 19.41 6.91
N SER A 1071 -31.61 20.21 7.16
CA SER A 1071 -33.01 19.87 6.86
C SER A 1071 -33.39 20.49 5.51
N ASP A 1072 -33.87 19.68 4.56
CA ASP A 1072 -34.24 20.12 3.21
C ASP A 1072 -35.45 21.08 3.27
N PRO A 1073 -35.34 22.34 2.78
CA PRO A 1073 -36.44 23.33 2.79
C PRO A 1073 -37.64 22.99 1.89
N THR A 1074 -37.71 21.79 1.32
CA THR A 1074 -38.72 21.35 0.33
C THR A 1074 -39.78 20.41 0.93
N GLY A 1075 -39.70 20.06 2.21
CA GLY A 1075 -40.54 19.01 2.84
C GLY A 1075 -41.92 19.42 3.39
N ALA A 1076 -42.43 20.62 3.09
CA ALA A 1076 -43.60 21.19 3.76
C ALA A 1076 -44.94 21.01 3.02
N LEU A 1077 -45.33 19.76 2.73
CA LEU A 1077 -46.70 19.38 2.37
C LEU A 1077 -47.07 18.09 3.11
N THR A 1078 -48.27 18.05 3.70
CA THR A 1078 -48.72 17.03 4.64
C THR A 1078 -49.50 15.88 3.99
N GLU A 1079 -49.72 14.83 4.79
CA GLU A 1079 -50.41 13.57 4.47
C GLU A 1079 -51.82 13.75 3.89
N ASP A 1080 -52.16 13.02 2.81
CA ASP A 1080 -53.31 12.07 2.71
C ASP A 1080 -53.52 11.57 1.26
N SER A 1081 -54.27 10.45 1.10
CA SER A 1081 -54.74 9.84 -0.17
C SER A 1081 -53.65 9.27 -1.11
N ILE A 1082 -53.47 7.94 -1.23
CA ILE A 1082 -54.24 6.98 -2.07
C ILE A 1082 -54.08 7.25 -3.58
N ASP A 1083 -53.61 6.22 -4.31
CA ASP A 1083 -53.58 5.98 -5.77
C ASP A 1083 -53.68 7.22 -6.70
N ASP A 1084 -52.67 7.53 -7.53
CA ASP A 1084 -52.61 6.91 -8.87
C ASP A 1084 -51.25 6.99 -9.61
N THR A 1085 -51.04 5.96 -10.44
CA THR A 1085 -50.25 5.82 -11.67
C THR A 1085 -49.58 7.07 -12.29
N PHE A 1086 -48.24 7.04 -12.43
CA PHE A 1086 -47.55 7.69 -13.57
C PHE A 1086 -46.41 6.81 -14.11
N LEU A 1087 -46.42 6.55 -15.41
CA LEU A 1087 -45.55 5.60 -16.11
C LEU A 1087 -44.26 6.24 -16.65
N PRO A 1088 -43.13 5.50 -16.74
CA PRO A 1088 -41.99 5.91 -17.55
C PRO A 1088 -42.34 5.82 -19.04
N VAL A 1089 -41.79 6.75 -19.84
CA VAL A 1089 -42.06 6.83 -21.29
C VAL A 1089 -41.35 5.66 -22.04
N PRO A 1090 -41.98 4.98 -23.01
CA PRO A 1090 -41.44 3.73 -23.57
C PRO A 1090 -40.41 3.90 -24.69
N GLU A 1091 -39.77 2.78 -25.04
CA GLU A 1091 -38.83 2.61 -26.15
C GLU A 1091 -39.46 2.89 -27.53
N TYR A 1092 -38.63 3.35 -28.47
CA TYR A 1092 -38.92 3.27 -29.92
C TYR A 1092 -38.07 2.19 -30.58
N ILE A 1093 -38.59 0.96 -30.60
CA ILE A 1093 -38.08 -0.12 -31.45
C ILE A 1093 -38.84 -0.09 -32.78
N ASN A 1094 -38.14 -0.29 -33.91
CA ASN A 1094 -38.73 -1.02 -35.03
C ASN A 1094 -37.67 -1.69 -35.93
N GLN A 1095 -38.00 -2.89 -36.39
CA GLN A 1095 -37.20 -3.72 -37.33
C GLN A 1095 -37.75 -3.45 -38.76
N SER A 1096 -37.04 -3.62 -39.88
CA SER A 1096 -36.62 -4.93 -40.43
C SER A 1096 -35.82 -4.87 -41.75
N VAL A 1097 -34.71 -5.64 -41.84
CA VAL A 1097 -34.31 -6.67 -42.85
C VAL A 1097 -34.97 -6.65 -44.28
N PRO A 1098 -34.32 -7.07 -45.41
CA PRO A 1098 -33.04 -6.64 -46.06
C PRO A 1098 -33.03 -6.59 -47.63
N LYS A 1099 -32.01 -5.98 -48.31
CA LYS A 1099 -31.25 -6.47 -49.54
C LYS A 1099 -30.57 -5.39 -50.43
N ARG A 1100 -29.59 -5.86 -51.23
CA ARG A 1100 -28.70 -5.24 -52.26
C ARG A 1100 -29.32 -5.21 -53.70
N PRO A 1101 -28.70 -4.67 -54.78
CA PRO A 1101 -27.66 -3.58 -54.94
C PRO A 1101 -27.84 -2.64 -56.20
N ALA A 1102 -26.87 -1.71 -56.38
CA ALA A 1102 -26.34 -1.14 -57.66
C ALA A 1102 -26.98 0.09 -58.37
N GLY A 1103 -26.12 0.88 -59.06
CA GLY A 1103 -26.38 2.19 -59.73
C GLY A 1103 -25.84 3.37 -58.89
N SER A 1104 -24.88 4.24 -59.28
CA SER A 1104 -24.67 5.05 -60.51
C SER A 1104 -25.77 6.11 -60.70
N VAL A 1105 -25.54 7.44 -60.61
CA VAL A 1105 -24.77 8.32 -61.54
C VAL A 1105 -24.29 9.63 -60.85
N GLN A 1106 -23.43 10.44 -61.51
CA GLN A 1106 -22.61 11.58 -61.01
C GLN A 1106 -23.28 12.88 -60.49
N ASN A 1107 -22.61 13.51 -59.51
CA ASN A 1107 -22.01 14.89 -59.45
C ASN A 1107 -22.40 15.97 -60.50
N PRO A 1108 -22.44 17.27 -60.14
CA PRO A 1108 -21.22 18.11 -59.97
C PRO A 1108 -21.25 19.08 -58.74
N VAL A 1109 -20.16 19.60 -58.14
CA VAL A 1109 -18.84 20.13 -58.59
C VAL A 1109 -18.88 21.57 -59.16
N TYR A 1110 -18.09 22.49 -58.58
CA TYR A 1110 -17.76 23.82 -59.15
C TYR A 1110 -16.31 24.26 -58.86
N HIS A 1111 -15.74 25.07 -59.77
CA HIS A 1111 -14.31 25.39 -59.96
C HIS A 1111 -14.16 26.84 -60.52
N ASN A 1112 -12.97 27.50 -60.61
CA ASN A 1112 -11.59 27.01 -60.45
C ASN A 1112 -10.55 28.10 -60.05
N GLN A 1113 -9.58 27.73 -59.20
CA GLN A 1113 -8.12 28.06 -59.28
C GLN A 1113 -7.61 29.55 -59.29
N PRO A 1114 -6.27 29.81 -59.15
CA PRO A 1114 -5.75 31.04 -58.51
C PRO A 1114 -4.77 31.90 -59.35
N LEU A 1115 -4.32 33.04 -58.82
CA LEU A 1115 -3.04 33.68 -59.19
C LEU A 1115 -2.46 34.64 -58.10
N ASN A 1116 -1.16 34.94 -58.23
CA ASN A 1116 -0.22 35.69 -57.35
C ASN A 1116 -0.27 37.25 -57.50
N PRO A 1117 0.56 38.09 -56.82
CA PRO A 1117 1.16 38.07 -55.45
C PRO A 1117 1.28 39.44 -54.69
N ALA A 1118 1.44 39.40 -53.34
CA ALA A 1118 2.26 40.32 -52.50
C ALA A 1118 1.89 41.85 -52.41
N PRO A 1119 2.63 42.73 -51.67
CA PRO A 1119 2.72 42.76 -50.19
C PRO A 1119 2.57 44.18 -49.54
N SER A 1120 2.89 44.30 -48.23
CA SER A 1120 2.94 45.50 -47.34
C SER A 1120 1.61 45.90 -46.64
N ARG A 1121 1.60 46.50 -45.44
CA ARG A 1121 2.65 47.25 -44.70
C ARG A 1121 2.49 47.17 -43.14
N ASP A 1122 3.62 47.32 -42.45
CA ASP A 1122 3.91 47.37 -40.98
C ASP A 1122 3.50 48.72 -40.29
N PRO A 1123 3.77 49.06 -38.99
CA PRO A 1123 4.36 48.30 -37.84
C PRO A 1123 3.81 48.58 -36.39
N HIS A 1124 4.50 47.99 -35.37
CA HIS A 1124 4.62 48.38 -33.92
C HIS A 1124 3.57 47.81 -32.91
N TYR A 1125 3.90 47.35 -31.68
CA TYR A 1125 5.19 47.23 -30.95
C TYR A 1125 5.20 46.09 -29.88
N GLN A 1126 6.24 45.23 -29.90
CA GLN A 1126 6.90 44.42 -28.83
C GLN A 1126 6.12 43.57 -27.79
N ASP A 1127 6.17 42.22 -27.92
CA ASP A 1127 7.09 41.25 -27.22
C ASP A 1127 7.27 41.33 -25.67
N PRO A 1128 7.68 40.28 -24.91
CA PRO A 1128 8.04 38.86 -25.22
C PRO A 1128 7.23 37.81 -24.39
N HIS A 1129 7.39 36.47 -24.38
CA HIS A 1129 8.00 35.34 -25.14
C HIS A 1129 7.50 34.03 -24.40
N SER A 1130 7.62 32.76 -24.83
CA SER A 1130 7.80 32.05 -26.12
C SER A 1130 7.42 30.55 -25.94
N THR A 1131 7.14 29.79 -27.01
CA THR A 1131 6.54 28.42 -26.98
C THR A 1131 7.11 27.45 -28.05
N ALA A 1132 7.07 26.13 -27.78
CA ALA A 1132 7.11 24.98 -28.72
C ALA A 1132 7.03 23.66 -27.89
N VAL A 1133 6.35 22.54 -28.20
CA VAL A 1133 5.64 21.98 -29.38
C VAL A 1133 6.53 21.40 -30.49
N GLY A 1134 6.52 20.06 -30.66
CA GLY A 1134 7.14 19.36 -31.81
C GLY A 1134 7.25 17.82 -31.70
N ASN A 1135 6.37 17.11 -32.40
CA ASN A 1135 6.51 15.68 -32.80
C ASN A 1135 7.54 15.57 -33.99
N PRO A 1136 8.11 14.39 -34.39
CA PRO A 1136 7.36 13.16 -34.72
C PRO A 1136 8.10 11.80 -34.57
N GLU A 1137 7.50 10.76 -35.18
CA GLU A 1137 7.89 9.33 -35.20
C GLU A 1137 8.93 8.93 -36.30
N TYR A 1138 9.26 7.63 -36.32
CA TYR A 1138 9.83 6.79 -37.41
C TYR A 1138 11.35 6.63 -37.63
N LEU A 1139 11.81 5.44 -37.22
CA LEU A 1139 12.56 4.42 -38.00
C LEU A 1139 14.05 4.57 -38.43
N ASN A 1140 14.72 3.41 -38.23
CA ASN A 1140 15.76 2.77 -39.06
C ASN A 1140 17.22 3.26 -39.09
N THR A 1141 18.04 2.45 -38.39
CA THR A 1141 19.27 1.77 -38.88
C THR A 1141 20.34 2.54 -39.67
N VAL A 1142 21.60 2.48 -39.19
CA VAL A 1142 22.74 1.82 -39.88
C VAL A 1142 23.94 1.70 -38.91
N GLN A 1143 24.78 0.67 -39.10
CA GLN A 1143 26.02 0.46 -38.33
C GLN A 1143 27.19 1.31 -38.86
N PRO A 1144 28.24 1.49 -38.04
CA PRO A 1144 29.62 1.40 -38.55
C PRO A 1144 30.31 0.10 -38.11
N THR A 1145 30.64 -0.75 -39.08
CA THR A 1145 31.82 -1.63 -39.07
C THR A 1145 33.08 -0.76 -39.32
N CYS A 1146 34.34 -1.18 -39.13
CA CYS A 1146 34.96 -2.40 -38.59
C CYS A 1146 36.42 -2.07 -38.23
N VAL A 1147 37.02 -2.72 -37.22
CA VAL A 1147 38.45 -3.12 -37.26
C VAL A 1147 38.60 -4.45 -36.51
N ASN A 1148 39.12 -5.46 -37.19
CA ASN A 1148 39.51 -6.73 -36.55
C ASN A 1148 40.90 -6.60 -35.92
N SER A 1149 41.10 -7.19 -34.74
CA SER A 1149 42.38 -7.84 -34.43
C SER A 1149 42.10 -9.17 -33.72
N THR A 1150 42.45 -10.25 -34.39
CA THR A 1150 42.31 -11.63 -33.94
C THR A 1150 43.46 -12.01 -33.01
N PHE A 1151 43.18 -12.75 -31.94
CA PHE A 1151 44.10 -13.76 -31.42
C PHE A 1151 43.35 -14.97 -30.90
N ASP A 1152 43.98 -16.13 -31.02
CA ASP A 1152 43.30 -17.42 -31.15
C ASP A 1152 43.25 -18.29 -29.88
N SER A 1153 42.34 -19.26 -29.97
CA SER A 1153 42.45 -20.61 -29.39
C SER A 1153 42.13 -20.82 -27.89
N PRO A 1154 41.72 -22.05 -27.51
CA PRO A 1154 40.64 -22.18 -26.55
C PRO A 1154 40.89 -23.15 -25.38
N ALA A 1155 39.88 -23.25 -24.51
CA ALA A 1155 39.59 -24.35 -23.60
C ALA A 1155 40.65 -24.70 -22.54
N HIS A 1156 40.31 -24.47 -21.26
CA HIS A 1156 39.94 -25.59 -20.37
C HIS A 1156 39.40 -25.18 -18.97
N TRP A 1157 38.25 -25.75 -18.61
CA TRP A 1157 37.74 -26.09 -17.26
C TRP A 1157 37.46 -25.00 -16.18
N ALA A 1158 36.22 -25.09 -15.65
CA ALA A 1158 35.84 -25.05 -14.23
C ALA A 1158 35.40 -23.73 -13.51
N GLN A 1159 34.16 -23.85 -12.96
CA GLN A 1159 33.60 -23.27 -11.72
C GLN A 1159 32.94 -21.87 -11.66
N LYS A 1160 31.70 -21.91 -11.12
CA LYS A 1160 30.98 -20.91 -10.28
C LYS A 1160 30.57 -19.56 -10.91
N GLY A 1161 29.36 -19.55 -11.47
CA GLY A 1161 28.45 -18.39 -11.39
C GLY A 1161 27.35 -18.68 -10.35
N SER A 1162 27.06 -17.73 -9.46
CA SER A 1162 26.14 -17.90 -8.32
C SER A 1162 24.69 -17.54 -8.65
N HIS A 1163 23.75 -18.07 -7.85
CA HIS A 1163 22.33 -17.80 -8.00
C HIS A 1163 21.98 -16.37 -7.56
N GLN A 1164 21.12 -15.71 -8.33
CA GLN A 1164 20.27 -14.61 -7.87
C GLN A 1164 18.86 -14.84 -8.40
N ILE A 1165 17.87 -14.83 -7.52
CA ILE A 1165 16.45 -14.88 -7.87
C ILE A 1165 15.80 -13.59 -7.36
N SER A 1166 14.82 -13.10 -8.13
CA SER A 1166 14.27 -11.75 -8.05
C SER A 1166 13.58 -11.44 -6.73
N LEU A 1167 14.04 -10.36 -6.07
CA LEU A 1167 13.23 -9.23 -5.60
C LEU A 1167 11.77 -9.60 -5.26
N ASP A 1168 11.42 -9.91 -4.02
CA ASP A 1168 11.40 -8.91 -2.95
C ASP A 1168 11.88 -9.41 -1.57
N ASN A 1169 12.48 -8.51 -0.79
CA ASN A 1169 12.95 -8.66 0.60
C ASN A 1169 13.82 -9.90 0.99
N PRO A 1170 15.13 -9.90 0.70
CA PRO A 1170 16.06 -10.95 1.12
C PRO A 1170 16.61 -10.74 2.54
N ASP A 1171 15.81 -11.08 3.56
CA ASP A 1171 16.30 -11.49 4.89
C ASP A 1171 16.05 -13.00 5.06
N TYR A 1172 17.04 -13.75 5.57
CA TYR A 1172 16.99 -15.21 5.83
C TYR A 1172 16.82 -16.18 4.64
N GLN A 1173 17.76 -16.21 3.68
CA GLN A 1173 18.06 -17.45 2.93
C GLN A 1173 19.57 -17.69 2.81
N GLN A 1174 20.20 -18.06 3.93
CA GLN A 1174 21.56 -18.60 3.93
C GLN A 1174 21.85 -19.42 5.20
N ASP A 1175 21.31 -20.63 5.25
CA ASP A 1175 21.99 -21.88 5.67
C ASP A 1175 21.02 -23.07 5.47
N PHE A 1176 21.56 -24.30 5.43
CA PHE A 1176 20.85 -25.58 5.13
C PHE A 1176 20.27 -25.74 3.70
N PHE A 1177 21.13 -26.05 2.71
CA PHE A 1177 20.73 -26.64 1.43
C PHE A 1177 21.76 -27.64 0.88
N PRO A 1178 21.29 -28.79 0.37
CA PRO A 1178 21.81 -29.36 -0.89
C PRO A 1178 20.66 -29.89 -1.80
N LYS A 1179 20.70 -29.85 -3.14
CA LYS A 1179 21.52 -29.12 -4.16
C LYS A 1179 20.94 -29.45 -5.56
N GLU A 1180 21.27 -28.67 -6.61
CA GLU A 1180 20.95 -28.93 -8.06
C GLU A 1180 19.46 -28.76 -8.47
N ALA A 1181 19.01 -28.54 -9.73
CA ALA A 1181 19.48 -27.88 -10.98
C ALA A 1181 18.30 -27.91 -12.01
N LYS A 1182 18.13 -27.12 -13.10
CA LYS A 1182 18.78 -25.93 -13.72
C LYS A 1182 17.76 -25.24 -14.70
N PRO A 1183 17.92 -23.96 -15.13
CA PRO A 1183 16.85 -23.20 -15.83
C PRO A 1183 17.20 -22.70 -17.28
N ASN A 1184 16.25 -22.00 -17.93
CA ASN A 1184 16.42 -21.08 -19.09
C ASN A 1184 15.18 -20.15 -19.27
N GLY A 1185 15.31 -18.89 -19.73
CA GLY A 1185 14.19 -18.17 -20.43
C GLY A 1185 13.68 -16.74 -20.05
N ILE A 1186 14.54 -15.70 -20.05
CA ILE A 1186 14.31 -14.33 -20.62
C ILE A 1186 13.00 -13.50 -20.31
N PHE A 1187 13.13 -12.51 -19.40
CA PHE A 1187 12.83 -11.05 -19.47
C PHE A 1187 11.44 -10.37 -19.78
N LYS A 1188 11.24 -9.23 -19.06
CA LYS A 1188 10.36 -8.04 -19.22
C LYS A 1188 9.00 -8.02 -18.46
N GLY A 1189 8.58 -6.80 -18.08
CA GLY A 1189 7.45 -6.49 -17.18
C GLY A 1189 6.06 -6.44 -17.86
N SER A 1190 4.97 -6.01 -17.20
CA SER A 1190 4.86 -4.89 -16.24
C SER A 1190 3.93 -5.15 -15.02
N THR A 1191 3.78 -4.10 -14.18
CA THR A 1191 2.67 -3.77 -13.26
C THR A 1191 1.54 -4.80 -13.06
N ALA A 1192 1.34 -5.23 -11.81
CA ALA A 1192 0.15 -5.94 -11.37
C ALA A 1192 -0.70 -5.04 -10.46
N GLU A 1193 -1.94 -4.75 -10.87
CA GLU A 1193 -2.94 -4.03 -10.06
C GLU A 1193 -3.86 -5.05 -9.37
N ASN A 1194 -4.01 -4.94 -8.04
CA ASN A 1194 -4.77 -5.91 -7.23
C ASN A 1194 -6.28 -5.66 -7.25
N ALA A 1195 -6.92 -5.97 -8.38
CA ALA A 1195 -8.36 -5.76 -8.59
C ALA A 1195 -9.25 -6.93 -8.06
N GLU A 1196 -9.30 -7.18 -6.75
CA GLU A 1196 -10.33 -8.08 -6.18
C GLU A 1196 -10.84 -7.76 -4.76
N TYR A 1197 -11.24 -6.50 -4.51
CA TYR A 1197 -12.18 -6.15 -3.44
C TYR A 1197 -13.61 -6.00 -4.01
N LEU A 1198 -14.27 -7.12 -4.36
CA LEU A 1198 -15.73 -7.18 -4.62
C LEU A 1198 -16.22 -8.62 -4.84
N ARG A 1199 -16.51 -9.36 -3.76
CA ARG A 1199 -17.40 -10.55 -3.81
C ARG A 1199 -18.39 -10.53 -2.66
N VAL A 1200 -19.66 -10.29 -2.99
CA VAL A 1200 -20.79 -10.49 -2.09
C VAL A 1200 -21.01 -12.00 -1.90
N ALA A 1201 -21.07 -12.46 -0.66
CA ALA A 1201 -21.43 -13.84 -0.36
C ALA A 1201 -22.96 -14.05 -0.47
N PRO A 1202 -23.44 -15.15 -1.09
CA PRO A 1202 -24.85 -15.50 -1.05
C PRO A 1202 -25.24 -16.03 0.34
N GLN A 1203 -26.49 -15.82 0.74
CA GLN A 1203 -27.02 -16.31 2.02
C GLN A 1203 -27.14 -17.85 2.02
N SER A 1204 -26.60 -18.49 3.05
CA SER A 1204 -26.92 -19.89 3.41
C SER A 1204 -27.79 -19.89 4.68
N SER A 1205 -29.07 -20.20 4.53
CA SER A 1205 -30.02 -20.28 5.65
C SER A 1205 -29.86 -21.55 6.50
N GLU A 1206 -30.28 -21.44 7.75
CA GLU A 1206 -29.97 -22.29 8.89
C GLU A 1206 -30.38 -23.78 8.79
N PHE A 1207 -29.68 -24.56 9.61
CA PHE A 1207 -30.02 -25.90 10.12
C PHE A 1207 -31.53 -26.16 10.32
N ILE A 1208 -31.98 -27.35 9.92
CA ILE A 1208 -32.71 -28.24 10.85
C ILE A 1208 -32.51 -29.75 10.53
N GLY A 1209 -31.83 -30.42 11.47
CA GLY A 1209 -32.03 -31.80 11.96
C GLY A 1209 -32.22 -32.99 11.01
N ALA A 1210 -31.18 -33.82 10.92
CA ALA A 1210 -31.25 -35.28 11.06
C ALA A 1210 -29.88 -35.83 11.52
#